data_AF-A0A2X0IPB8-F1
#
_entry.id   AF-A0A2X0IPB8-F1
#
_cell.length_a   1.000
_cell.length_b   1.000
_cell.length_c   1.000
_cell.angle_alpha   90.00
_cell.angle_beta   90.00
_cell.angle_gamma   90.00
#
_symmetry.space_group_name_H-M   'P 1'
#
loop_
_entity.id
_entity.type
_entity.pdbx_description
1 polymer ?
#
loop_
_entity_poly.entity_id
_entity_poly.type
_entity_poly.pdbx_seq_one_letter_code
_entity_poly.pdbx_strand_id
1 'polypeptide(L)'
;MGVGGHPSCFPGRSRELVRSSGHARHRPPPNIRRAISNSAAGTASCAGPDALVHRPRRPCGHQRALGGGQPGAPSRAAGNHGDSAGRLVAARRGRRGDHDGDHRGARHAGGGLRSSDGAGAGCLESHGDPAAARSGQLVNGGRAMKHRYTGRVVTALAALVLLAGTQAVAPRAAASAPALPSVLINWSDQCQSDRLGLDQDTVQLAPTLAGDTTPQGKPVAYAPDSRRRYTPVIIVHGWTGSDTHTSDRTGDFSSIIDLTANALGTVDTTRSLIGQFQNVPGAAVFTFDYHPYSARWVDDSHLGPALGKVIDCLYQASGQKVIVVAHSMGGLVTRYAATHPGPGAADRSREISTVVTFGTPETGSVAALLGETLLDQGAVTNQTLALIRTILAVCGSYTSNEIETGTLCDRLYAPARALESTAGQALRYGSPQLAALKPWPAGITVDALAGQTTFQVPDLGWFALPWDTVPVNVGDIIVTADSAQHGATLTKTVSCDYQLNPARGAGDFLDLRLRLASKADIAQEPLKAFTGACFHVDLMRGIELTNEALGAVADDLSSRQPVTAADLLSAPVPAACEHDAGTLTGGRLAGIPANHGSMELAWLDGGQRSDLLALGDLNGDGYGDAAATLACNAGGVAWPELVAFYTPGPHLLGYVSLGDINAPGRQPGEHADVYQLRYDNGAVVAEWSTPEDGDPGAMSSLDYTATLRWNGHGITAANLSATTELATAAQFVTDIRHGDAQAAQSLSAAGVAAEAANQLRSYPDAFQATPSCYGENSLDIPAPAAGLTAAGGPQWIQNAQRICLLPATATGAHYVALAMNKQGFQRWQVTSLAIV
;
A
#
# COMPACT_ATOMS: atom_id res chain seq x y z
N MET A 1 -52.63 -41.02 9.92
CA MET A 1 -53.02 -41.34 11.32
C MET A 1 -53.30 -40.00 12.02
N GLY A 2 -54.32 -39.89 12.89
CA GLY A 2 -54.78 -38.60 13.47
C GLY A 2 -53.94 -38.13 14.67
N VAL A 3 -54.32 -37.19 15.55
CA VAL A 3 -55.48 -36.27 15.77
C VAL A 3 -54.94 -35.08 16.61
N GLY A 4 -55.38 -33.82 16.59
CA GLY A 4 -56.44 -33.11 15.84
C GLY A 4 -57.21 -32.11 16.73
N GLY A 5 -57.23 -30.80 16.42
CA GLY A 5 -57.84 -29.76 17.28
C GLY A 5 -57.92 -28.35 16.65
N HIS A 6 -59.15 -27.91 16.35
CA HIS A 6 -59.57 -26.63 15.73
C HIS A 6 -60.85 -26.16 16.51
N PRO A 7 -61.58 -25.07 16.16
CA PRO A 7 -61.19 -23.68 15.90
C PRO A 7 -62.19 -22.67 16.55
N SER A 8 -62.07 -21.35 16.29
CA SER A 8 -63.20 -20.37 16.20
C SER A 8 -62.70 -18.96 15.79
N CYS A 9 -63.55 -17.99 15.44
CA CYS A 9 -64.21 -17.81 14.13
C CYS A 9 -64.50 -16.31 13.83
N PHE A 10 -64.70 -15.95 12.54
CA PHE A 10 -65.18 -14.65 11.97
C PHE A 10 -66.70 -14.36 12.27
N PRO A 11 -67.43 -13.31 11.75
CA PRO A 11 -67.18 -12.16 10.82
C PRO A 11 -67.65 -10.77 11.38
N GLY A 12 -67.88 -9.63 10.68
CA GLY A 12 -67.49 -9.14 9.32
C GLY A 12 -68.57 -8.32 8.53
N ARG A 13 -68.24 -7.08 8.08
CA ARG A 13 -69.03 -6.12 7.21
C ARG A 13 -70.26 -5.41 7.89
N SER A 14 -70.90 -4.31 7.42
CA SER A 14 -71.05 -3.65 6.08
C SER A 14 -71.52 -2.16 6.17
N ARG A 15 -71.70 -1.46 5.00
CA ARG A 15 -72.43 -0.18 4.69
C ARG A 15 -71.62 1.16 4.73
N GLU A 16 -71.87 2.20 3.92
CA GLU A 16 -72.61 2.40 2.63
C GLU A 16 -72.15 3.70 1.88
N LEU A 17 -72.68 3.89 0.66
CA LEU A 17 -72.54 4.97 -0.37
C LEU A 17 -72.58 6.46 0.13
N VAL A 18 -72.21 7.53 -0.61
CA VAL A 18 -72.66 8.01 -1.95
C VAL A 18 -71.66 8.99 -2.67
N ARG A 19 -71.80 9.07 -4.01
CA ARG A 19 -71.08 9.81 -5.08
C ARG A 19 -71.07 11.37 -5.09
N SER A 20 -70.00 11.93 -5.71
CA SER A 20 -69.89 12.97 -6.82
C SER A 20 -70.68 14.30 -6.76
N SER A 21 -70.25 15.50 -7.21
CA SER A 21 -69.20 16.01 -8.15
C SER A 21 -69.05 17.57 -8.00
N GLY A 22 -68.25 18.39 -8.73
CA GLY A 22 -67.18 18.22 -9.74
C GLY A 22 -67.00 19.45 -10.68
N HIS A 23 -65.74 19.76 -11.12
CA HIS A 23 -65.33 20.74 -12.18
C HIS A 23 -65.49 22.27 -11.91
N ALA A 24 -64.70 23.21 -12.49
CA ALA A 24 -63.38 23.20 -13.17
C ALA A 24 -62.82 24.64 -13.47
N ARG A 25 -61.48 24.77 -13.63
CA ARG A 25 -60.67 25.80 -14.39
C ARG A 25 -60.83 27.32 -14.11
N HIS A 26 -59.71 28.03 -13.86
CA HIS A 26 -59.13 29.01 -14.82
C HIS A 26 -57.68 29.44 -14.46
N ARG A 27 -57.07 30.32 -15.29
CA ARG A 27 -55.61 30.60 -15.46
C ARG A 27 -55.15 31.98 -14.88
N PRO A 28 -53.84 32.32 -14.89
CA PRO A 28 -53.25 33.40 -14.08
C PRO A 28 -53.03 34.74 -14.82
N PRO A 29 -52.58 35.80 -14.10
CA PRO A 29 -51.81 36.91 -14.67
C PRO A 29 -50.62 37.37 -13.75
N PRO A 30 -49.83 38.42 -14.08
CA PRO A 30 -49.00 38.53 -15.29
C PRO A 30 -47.57 39.09 -15.07
N ASN A 31 -46.74 39.07 -16.13
CA ASN A 31 -45.44 39.74 -16.25
C ASN A 31 -45.53 41.18 -16.81
N ILE A 32 -44.71 42.12 -16.34
CA ILE A 32 -44.33 43.40 -17.00
C ILE A 32 -42.86 43.69 -16.57
N ARG A 33 -41.76 43.55 -17.37
CA ARG A 33 -41.26 44.28 -18.59
C ARG A 33 -41.10 45.81 -18.35
N ARG A 34 -39.97 46.51 -18.49
CA ARG A 34 -38.81 46.54 -19.46
C ARG A 34 -37.60 47.19 -18.73
N ALA A 35 -36.34 46.78 -18.94
CA ALA A 35 -35.44 47.03 -20.09
C ALA A 35 -35.06 48.51 -20.35
N ILE A 36 -33.76 48.84 -20.21
CA ILE A 36 -32.90 49.70 -21.09
C ILE A 36 -31.42 49.49 -20.69
N SER A 37 -30.50 49.84 -21.59
CA SER A 37 -29.11 49.36 -21.68
C SER A 37 -28.01 50.36 -21.28
N ASN A 38 -26.77 49.83 -21.23
CA ASN A 38 -25.47 50.46 -21.54
C ASN A 38 -24.67 51.26 -20.47
N SER A 39 -23.41 50.79 -20.32
CA SER A 39 -22.14 51.54 -20.26
C SER A 39 -21.86 52.60 -19.18
N ALA A 40 -20.99 52.24 -18.23
CA ALA A 40 -19.85 52.99 -17.65
C ALA A 40 -19.42 52.21 -16.37
N ALA A 41 -18.18 51.73 -16.20
CA ALA A 41 -16.93 52.47 -16.00
C ALA A 41 -17.00 53.47 -14.82
N GLY A 42 -16.22 53.23 -13.75
CA GLY A 42 -16.01 54.25 -12.71
C GLY A 42 -15.81 53.71 -11.30
N THR A 43 -14.56 53.72 -10.84
CA THR A 43 -14.18 53.60 -9.43
C THR A 43 -14.62 54.82 -8.61
N ALA A 44 -14.90 54.58 -7.33
CA ALA A 44 -14.71 55.45 -6.14
C ALA A 44 -14.78 56.99 -6.27
N SER A 45 -15.56 57.63 -5.39
CA SER A 45 -15.01 58.24 -4.15
C SER A 45 -16.04 59.17 -3.48
N CYS A 46 -16.04 59.23 -2.15
CA CYS A 46 -16.67 60.34 -1.41
C CYS A 46 -15.67 61.50 -1.30
N ALA A 47 -16.10 62.70 -1.66
CA ALA A 47 -15.24 63.88 -1.70
C ALA A 47 -15.08 64.55 -0.31
N GLY A 48 -13.92 65.15 -0.11
CA GLY A 48 -13.74 66.36 0.69
C GLY A 48 -12.92 67.38 -0.12
N PRO A 49 -13.05 68.69 0.11
CA PRO A 49 -12.19 69.70 -0.52
C PRO A 49 -11.06 70.15 0.44
N ASP A 50 -9.84 70.31 -0.07
CA ASP A 50 -9.28 71.67 -0.26
C ASP A 50 -7.90 71.73 -0.95
N ALA A 51 -7.70 72.85 -1.66
CA ALA A 51 -6.45 73.59 -1.92
C ALA A 51 -5.31 73.08 -2.86
N LEU A 52 -5.07 73.90 -3.90
CA LEU A 52 -3.77 74.41 -4.43
C LEU A 52 -2.92 73.67 -5.52
N VAL A 53 -3.12 74.12 -6.77
CA VAL A 53 -2.11 74.70 -7.72
C VAL A 53 -1.04 73.82 -8.44
N HIS A 54 -1.22 73.73 -9.78
CA HIS A 54 -0.27 73.62 -10.91
C HIS A 54 0.98 72.69 -10.92
N ARG A 55 0.84 71.54 -11.61
CA ARG A 55 1.50 71.09 -12.88
C ARG A 55 2.92 71.63 -13.28
N PRO A 56 3.69 70.89 -14.13
CA PRO A 56 3.78 69.42 -14.34
C PRO A 56 5.18 68.83 -14.74
N ARG A 57 5.21 67.51 -15.02
CA ARG A 57 6.12 66.71 -15.90
C ARG A 57 7.37 65.98 -15.34
N ARG A 58 7.17 64.66 -15.17
CA ARG A 58 7.84 63.52 -15.88
C ARG A 58 9.34 63.22 -15.57
N PRO A 59 9.86 62.01 -15.94
CA PRO A 59 10.68 61.21 -15.00
C PRO A 59 12.05 60.76 -15.58
N CYS A 60 12.61 59.69 -14.97
CA CYS A 60 13.71 58.82 -15.41
C CYS A 60 15.15 59.16 -14.97
N GLY A 61 15.81 58.16 -14.36
CA GLY A 61 17.12 57.69 -14.87
C GLY A 61 18.37 57.94 -14.01
N HIS A 62 19.16 56.85 -13.86
CA HIS A 62 20.63 56.83 -13.70
C HIS A 62 21.24 57.44 -12.40
N GLN A 63 22.52 57.23 -12.04
CA GLN A 63 23.46 56.08 -12.14
C GLN A 63 24.59 56.30 -11.10
N ARG A 64 25.30 55.21 -10.74
CA ARG A 64 26.70 55.12 -10.24
C ARG A 64 27.51 56.39 -9.87
N ALA A 65 28.14 56.36 -8.68
CA ALA A 65 29.60 56.50 -8.41
C ALA A 65 29.80 56.81 -6.90
N LEU A 66 30.52 56.01 -6.09
CA LEU A 66 31.96 55.70 -6.01
C LEU A 66 32.84 56.80 -5.35
N GLY A 67 33.53 56.41 -4.26
CA GLY A 67 34.59 57.16 -3.57
C GLY A 67 34.09 58.12 -2.47
N GLY A 68 34.69 58.19 -1.28
CA GLY A 68 35.81 57.44 -0.69
C GLY A 68 36.36 58.19 0.54
N GLY A 69 36.88 57.50 1.57
CA GLY A 69 37.48 58.17 2.74
C GLY A 69 37.52 57.35 4.03
N GLN A 70 38.66 56.68 4.28
CA GLN A 70 39.18 56.35 5.62
C GLN A 70 39.92 57.59 6.19
N PRO A 71 40.34 57.66 7.49
CA PRO A 71 40.64 56.55 8.41
C PRO A 71 40.17 56.70 9.88
N GLY A 72 40.34 55.64 10.68
CA GLY A 72 40.28 55.71 12.15
C GLY A 72 39.92 54.39 12.84
N ALA A 73 40.89 53.75 13.50
CA ALA A 73 40.69 52.64 14.45
C ALA A 73 41.56 52.93 15.69
N PRO A 74 41.22 52.42 16.90
CA PRO A 74 41.62 51.04 17.23
C PRO A 74 40.71 50.24 18.20
N SER A 75 40.89 48.90 18.19
CA SER A 75 40.58 47.93 19.27
C SER A 75 39.09 47.71 19.65
N ARG A 76 38.63 46.51 20.08
CA ARG A 76 39.28 45.30 20.63
C ARG A 76 38.34 44.06 20.54
N ALA A 77 38.88 42.83 20.41
CA ALA A 77 38.26 41.50 20.64
C ALA A 77 36.89 41.16 19.96
N ALA A 78 36.80 40.25 18.97
CA ALA A 78 36.89 38.77 19.01
C ALA A 78 35.63 38.06 19.58
N GLY A 79 34.97 37.13 18.88
CA GLY A 79 35.20 36.68 17.49
C GLY A 79 34.17 35.66 16.94
N ASN A 80 34.16 35.57 15.60
CA ASN A 80 33.69 34.51 14.69
C ASN A 80 32.45 33.63 15.03
N HIS A 81 31.38 33.83 14.24
CA HIS A 81 30.88 32.75 13.38
C HIS A 81 30.99 33.20 11.92
N GLY A 82 31.44 32.31 11.03
CA GLY A 82 31.59 32.59 9.61
C GLY A 82 30.96 31.48 8.78
N ASP A 83 29.92 31.83 8.02
CA ASP A 83 29.40 30.97 6.95
C ASP A 83 30.42 30.79 5.84
N SER A 84 30.44 29.60 5.24
CA SER A 84 31.07 29.35 3.95
C SER A 84 30.41 28.17 3.26
N ALA A 85 29.49 28.47 2.35
CA ALA A 85 28.85 27.47 1.50
C ALA A 85 29.87 26.83 0.54
N GLY A 86 29.95 25.51 0.54
CA GLY A 86 30.79 24.72 -0.36
C GLY A 86 30.02 23.60 -1.03
N ARG A 87 29.45 23.86 -2.21
CA ARG A 87 28.98 22.79 -3.11
C ARG A 87 30.16 21.91 -3.51
N LEU A 88 30.08 20.60 -3.28
CA LEU A 88 30.93 19.63 -3.99
C LEU A 88 30.15 18.36 -4.34
N VAL A 89 30.33 17.94 -5.59
CA VAL A 89 29.69 16.78 -6.22
C VAL A 89 30.64 15.58 -6.13
N ALA A 90 30.13 14.42 -5.72
CA ALA A 90 30.79 13.12 -5.89
C ALA A 90 29.70 12.06 -6.19
N ALA A 91 29.50 11.57 -7.42
CA ALA A 91 30.42 10.81 -8.27
C ALA A 91 30.78 9.42 -7.69
N ARG A 92 29.86 8.45 -7.82
CA ARG A 92 30.15 7.02 -7.57
C ARG A 92 30.97 6.42 -8.72
N ARG A 93 32.19 5.99 -8.40
CA ARG A 93 32.97 4.89 -9.04
C ARG A 93 33.47 4.02 -7.86
N GLY A 94 33.60 2.69 -7.92
CA GLY A 94 33.53 1.76 -9.05
C GLY A 94 34.81 0.91 -9.13
N ARG A 95 34.87 -0.21 -8.39
CA ARG A 95 35.81 -1.39 -8.43
C ARG A 95 35.26 -2.41 -7.42
N ARG A 96 35.05 -3.73 -7.65
CA ARG A 96 35.74 -4.84 -8.37
C ARG A 96 37.01 -5.39 -7.70
N GLY A 97 36.99 -6.72 -7.46
CA GLY A 97 38.06 -7.62 -7.00
C GLY A 97 38.08 -7.86 -5.48
N ASP A 98 38.41 -9.05 -4.94
CA ASP A 98 38.46 -10.41 -5.52
C ASP A 98 38.53 -11.48 -4.39
N HIS A 99 38.09 -12.70 -4.70
CA HIS A 99 38.44 -14.04 -4.18
C HIS A 99 39.06 -14.37 -2.78
N ASP A 100 38.53 -15.50 -2.25
CA ASP A 100 39.19 -16.64 -1.56
C ASP A 100 39.61 -16.64 -0.07
N GLY A 101 39.27 -17.76 0.60
CA GLY A 101 39.93 -18.32 1.81
C GLY A 101 39.48 -17.79 3.17
N ASP A 102 39.52 -18.54 4.28
CA ASP A 102 39.89 -19.96 4.48
C ASP A 102 39.24 -20.50 5.79
N HIS A 103 39.15 -21.83 5.94
CA HIS A 103 38.64 -22.51 7.15
C HIS A 103 39.79 -22.97 8.06
N ARG A 104 39.86 -22.44 9.29
CA ARG A 104 40.40 -23.01 10.57
C ARG A 104 40.48 -21.84 11.58
N GLY A 105 40.25 -21.97 12.88
CA GLY A 105 39.99 -23.14 13.72
C GLY A 105 40.48 -22.83 15.16
N ALA A 106 40.23 -23.75 16.12
CA ALA A 106 40.64 -23.68 17.54
C ALA A 106 39.85 -22.71 18.44
N ARG A 107 39.70 -22.93 19.77
CA ARG A 107 39.53 -24.15 20.61
C ARG A 107 39.55 -23.72 22.09
N HIS A 108 38.70 -24.33 22.94
CA HIS A 108 38.79 -24.33 24.42
C HIS A 108 38.69 -22.93 25.10
N ALA A 109 38.35 -22.75 26.37
CA ALA A 109 37.83 -23.60 27.46
C ALA A 109 36.69 -22.78 28.16
N GLY A 110 35.81 -23.27 29.04
CA GLY A 110 35.80 -24.48 29.86
C GLY A 110 35.63 -24.08 31.34
N GLY A 111 34.60 -24.61 32.00
CA GLY A 111 34.27 -24.34 33.41
C GLY A 111 33.07 -23.40 33.59
N GLY A 112 32.09 -23.66 34.46
CA GLY A 112 31.86 -24.88 35.25
C GLY A 112 31.24 -24.60 36.63
N LEU A 113 30.10 -25.25 36.91
CA LEU A 113 29.54 -25.54 38.24
C LEU A 113 29.07 -24.35 39.11
N ARG A 114 27.76 -24.32 39.41
CA ARG A 114 27.21 -24.93 40.64
C ARG A 114 25.68 -25.05 40.58
N SER A 115 25.15 -26.11 41.19
CA SER A 115 23.71 -26.34 41.38
C SER A 115 23.25 -25.92 42.76
N SER A 116 21.93 -25.78 42.93
CA SER A 116 21.23 -25.98 44.19
C SER A 116 19.79 -26.42 43.89
N ASP A 117 19.40 -27.57 44.43
CA ASP A 117 18.16 -28.28 44.10
C ASP A 117 16.90 -27.74 44.82
N GLY A 118 15.73 -28.04 44.26
CA GLY A 118 14.42 -27.81 44.88
C GLY A 118 13.34 -28.64 44.19
N ALA A 119 12.86 -29.71 44.84
CA ALA A 119 12.09 -30.79 44.20
C ALA A 119 10.57 -30.53 44.10
N GLY A 120 9.88 -31.22 43.16
CA GLY A 120 8.43 -31.03 42.94
C GLY A 120 7.67 -32.02 42.03
N ALA A 121 8.02 -33.31 42.03
CA ALA A 121 7.22 -34.50 41.63
C ALA A 121 6.25 -34.48 40.40
N GLY A 122 6.41 -35.45 39.47
CA GLY A 122 5.36 -35.76 38.48
C GLY A 122 5.77 -36.51 37.21
N CYS A 123 6.17 -37.79 37.34
CA CYS A 123 5.82 -38.97 36.51
C CYS A 123 5.25 -38.78 35.07
N LEU A 124 5.61 -39.56 34.03
CA LEU A 124 6.43 -40.77 33.86
C LEU A 124 6.84 -40.93 32.37
N GLU A 125 8.01 -41.53 32.12
CA GLU A 125 8.39 -42.41 30.97
C GLU A 125 8.19 -41.98 29.48
N SER A 126 9.09 -42.33 28.54
CA SER A 126 10.46 -42.86 28.63
C SER A 126 11.22 -42.72 27.28
N HIS A 127 12.54 -42.90 27.36
CA HIS A 127 13.55 -42.99 26.29
C HIS A 127 13.20 -44.03 25.19
N GLY A 128 13.80 -44.04 23.99
CA GLY A 128 14.98 -43.31 23.51
C GLY A 128 16.17 -44.23 23.21
N ASP A 129 16.48 -44.34 21.91
CA ASP A 129 17.85 -44.35 21.36
C ASP A 129 18.70 -45.69 21.48
N PRO A 130 19.95 -45.79 20.92
CA PRO A 130 20.12 -46.58 19.68
C PRO A 130 21.38 -47.50 19.61
N ALA A 131 21.58 -48.21 18.48
CA ALA A 131 22.87 -48.75 18.00
C ALA A 131 22.78 -49.02 16.47
N ALA A 132 23.63 -48.54 15.55
CA ALA A 132 25.11 -48.57 15.43
C ALA A 132 25.68 -49.91 14.91
N ALA A 133 26.18 -49.94 13.65
CA ALA A 133 27.61 -50.22 13.31
C ALA A 133 27.90 -50.74 11.87
N ARG A 134 28.66 -49.94 11.11
CA ARG A 134 29.90 -50.28 10.33
C ARG A 134 29.93 -51.25 9.14
N SER A 135 30.96 -50.98 8.31
CA SER A 135 31.52 -51.71 7.15
C SER A 135 30.66 -51.73 5.87
N GLY A 136 31.24 -51.57 4.66
CA GLY A 136 32.65 -51.38 4.30
C GLY A 136 33.00 -52.14 3.00
N GLN A 137 34.01 -51.68 2.24
CA GLN A 137 34.48 -52.25 0.95
C GLN A 137 33.53 -52.04 -0.26
N LEU A 138 33.98 -52.09 -1.52
CA LEU A 138 35.17 -51.58 -2.24
C LEU A 138 34.99 -51.97 -3.74
N VAL A 139 35.78 -51.37 -4.66
CA VAL A 139 35.90 -51.75 -6.10
C VAL A 139 34.65 -51.39 -6.96
N ASN A 140 34.62 -50.47 -7.93
CA ASN A 140 35.54 -50.00 -9.00
C ASN A 140 35.35 -50.73 -10.35
N GLY A 141 35.24 -49.95 -11.44
CA GLY A 141 35.10 -50.41 -12.83
C GLY A 141 33.68 -50.85 -13.24
N GLY A 142 33.11 -50.46 -14.38
CA GLY A 142 33.59 -49.57 -15.44
C GLY A 142 33.43 -50.20 -16.82
N ARG A 143 32.94 -49.40 -17.80
CA ARG A 143 32.75 -49.75 -19.23
C ARG A 143 31.72 -50.87 -19.51
N ALA A 144 31.18 -50.99 -20.72
CA ALA A 144 30.87 -49.99 -21.75
C ALA A 144 30.01 -50.66 -22.84
N MET A 145 29.34 -49.82 -23.63
CA MET A 145 29.03 -50.04 -25.04
C MET A 145 27.97 -51.09 -25.44
N LYS A 146 27.12 -50.59 -26.36
CA LYS A 146 26.53 -51.30 -27.50
C LYS A 146 25.39 -52.29 -27.18
N HIS A 147 24.42 -52.49 -28.07
CA HIS A 147 23.80 -51.69 -29.15
C HIS A 147 22.80 -52.64 -29.80
N ARG A 148 21.65 -52.14 -30.30
CA ARG A 148 20.76 -52.89 -31.23
C ARG A 148 20.02 -54.07 -30.54
N TYR A 149 18.86 -54.53 -30.99
CA TYR A 149 17.95 -54.11 -32.09
C TYR A 149 16.53 -54.62 -31.74
N THR A 150 15.50 -54.21 -32.50
CA THR A 150 14.23 -54.93 -32.81
C THR A 150 13.68 -55.97 -31.81
N GLY A 151 12.41 -55.97 -31.38
CA GLY A 151 11.22 -55.45 -32.05
C GLY A 151 10.19 -56.58 -32.24
N ARG A 152 8.98 -56.40 -31.65
CA ARG A 152 7.68 -57.07 -31.90
C ARG A 152 7.60 -58.62 -32.02
N VAL A 153 6.75 -59.21 -31.17
CA VAL A 153 5.69 -60.25 -31.41
C VAL A 153 5.22 -60.67 -30.00
N VAL A 154 4.01 -60.37 -29.53
CA VAL A 154 2.65 -60.80 -29.94
C VAL A 154 2.32 -62.26 -29.55
N THR A 155 1.67 -62.39 -28.37
CA THR A 155 0.71 -63.43 -27.91
C THR A 155 1.04 -64.93 -28.06
N ALA A 156 0.96 -65.68 -26.96
CA ALA A 156 -0.28 -66.35 -26.53
C ALA A 156 -0.09 -67.31 -25.33
N LEU A 157 -0.95 -67.21 -24.31
CA LEU A 157 -1.79 -68.28 -23.75
C LEU A 157 -2.33 -67.91 -22.36
N ALA A 158 -3.59 -68.26 -22.10
CA ALA A 158 -4.30 -67.96 -20.86
C ALA A 158 -4.87 -69.24 -20.23
N ALA A 159 -4.80 -69.34 -18.90
CA ALA A 159 -5.76 -70.00 -17.99
C ALA A 159 -5.11 -70.06 -16.58
N LEU A 160 -5.45 -69.20 -15.62
CA LEU A 160 -6.67 -69.18 -14.79
C LEU A 160 -6.57 -70.06 -13.53
N VAL A 161 -6.04 -69.49 -12.43
CA VAL A 161 -6.34 -69.91 -11.04
C VAL A 161 -6.66 -68.67 -10.20
N LEU A 162 -7.95 -68.33 -10.20
CA LEU A 162 -8.78 -67.86 -9.09
C LEU A 162 -8.17 -67.22 -7.80
N LEU A 163 -8.85 -66.13 -7.40
CA LEU A 163 -9.03 -65.61 -6.02
C LEU A 163 -7.92 -64.73 -5.39
N ALA A 164 -7.88 -63.47 -5.83
CA ALA A 164 -7.55 -62.32 -4.98
C ALA A 164 -8.55 -61.18 -5.25
N GLY A 165 -8.98 -60.46 -4.22
CA GLY A 165 -10.17 -59.61 -4.28
C GLY A 165 -10.04 -58.39 -5.20
N THR A 166 -11.04 -58.18 -6.06
CA THR A 166 -11.21 -56.92 -6.79
C THR A 166 -11.69 -55.83 -5.83
N GLN A 167 -10.75 -55.08 -5.25
CA GLN A 167 -11.06 -53.70 -4.92
C GLN A 167 -11.30 -52.97 -6.24
N ALA A 168 -12.55 -52.63 -6.52
CA ALA A 168 -12.87 -51.72 -7.59
C ALA A 168 -12.22 -50.37 -7.24
N VAL A 169 -11.12 -50.04 -7.92
CA VAL A 169 -10.65 -48.66 -7.99
C VAL A 169 -11.73 -47.90 -8.72
N ALA A 170 -12.67 -47.33 -7.95
CA ALA A 170 -13.64 -46.40 -8.49
C ALA A 170 -12.87 -45.33 -9.28
N PRO A 171 -13.31 -44.96 -10.49
CA PRO A 171 -12.69 -43.84 -11.19
C PRO A 171 -12.71 -42.67 -10.22
N ARG A 172 -11.52 -42.14 -9.89
CA ARG A 172 -11.36 -40.99 -9.00
C ARG A 172 -12.21 -39.90 -9.62
N ALA A 173 -13.37 -39.60 -8.99
CA ALA A 173 -14.32 -38.67 -9.55
C ALA A 173 -13.54 -37.39 -9.88
N ALA A 174 -13.62 -36.94 -11.13
CA ALA A 174 -13.00 -35.69 -11.53
C ALA A 174 -13.52 -34.65 -10.54
N ALA A 175 -12.60 -34.04 -9.78
CA ALA A 175 -13.00 -33.08 -8.76
C ALA A 175 -13.76 -31.97 -9.49
N SER A 176 -15.06 -31.90 -9.26
CA SER A 176 -15.93 -30.90 -9.85
C SER A 176 -15.29 -29.54 -9.57
N ALA A 177 -15.01 -28.78 -10.62
CA ALA A 177 -14.39 -27.47 -10.48
C ALA A 177 -15.15 -26.66 -9.41
N PRO A 178 -14.44 -26.00 -8.48
CA PRO A 178 -15.11 -25.28 -7.39
C PRO A 178 -16.10 -24.29 -8.01
N ALA A 179 -17.35 -24.34 -7.55
CA ALA A 179 -18.40 -23.49 -8.07
C ALA A 179 -18.02 -22.02 -7.90
N LEU A 180 -18.19 -21.22 -8.94
CA LEU A 180 -17.84 -19.81 -8.92
C LEU A 180 -18.62 -19.08 -7.80
N PRO A 181 -17.99 -18.14 -7.07
CA PRO A 181 -18.68 -17.38 -6.03
C PRO A 181 -19.90 -16.64 -6.59
N SER A 182 -21.05 -16.74 -5.93
CA SER A 182 -22.31 -16.16 -6.41
C SER A 182 -22.26 -14.64 -6.61
N VAL A 183 -21.44 -13.92 -5.84
CA VAL A 183 -21.18 -12.50 -6.04
C VAL A 183 -20.54 -12.19 -7.40
N LEU A 184 -19.60 -13.02 -7.86
CA LEU A 184 -18.95 -12.83 -9.16
C LEU A 184 -19.89 -13.19 -10.33
N ILE A 185 -20.74 -14.20 -10.15
CA ILE A 185 -21.81 -14.52 -11.11
C ILE A 185 -22.77 -13.32 -11.23
N ASN A 186 -23.21 -12.75 -10.11
CA ASN A 186 -24.08 -11.57 -10.12
C ASN A 186 -23.44 -10.36 -10.84
N TRP A 187 -22.14 -10.12 -10.67
CA TRP A 187 -21.42 -9.06 -11.39
C TRP A 187 -21.30 -9.37 -12.88
N SER A 188 -21.00 -10.62 -13.25
CA SER A 188 -20.97 -11.07 -14.64
C SER A 188 -22.32 -10.85 -15.33
N ASP A 189 -23.42 -11.24 -14.68
CA ASP A 189 -24.78 -11.04 -15.20
C ASP A 189 -25.15 -9.54 -15.28
N GLN A 190 -24.66 -8.71 -14.36
CA GLN A 190 -24.94 -7.26 -14.34
C GLN A 190 -24.18 -6.50 -15.43
N CYS A 191 -22.91 -6.84 -15.64
CA CYS A 191 -22.00 -6.13 -16.55
C CYS A 191 -21.75 -6.88 -17.88
N GLN A 192 -22.56 -7.88 -18.22
CA GLN A 192 -22.53 -8.55 -19.53
C GLN A 192 -22.78 -7.58 -20.69
N SER A 193 -22.20 -7.89 -21.85
CA SER A 193 -22.25 -7.07 -23.07
C SER A 193 -23.64 -6.59 -23.48
N ASP A 194 -24.64 -7.47 -23.44
CA ASP A 194 -26.03 -7.14 -23.79
C ASP A 194 -26.62 -6.02 -22.94
N ARG A 195 -26.26 -5.96 -21.65
CA ARG A 195 -26.79 -4.95 -20.71
C ARG A 195 -26.07 -3.61 -20.85
N LEU A 196 -24.79 -3.63 -21.24
CA LEU A 196 -23.99 -2.43 -21.49
C LEU A 196 -24.14 -1.90 -22.92
N GLY A 197 -24.79 -2.67 -23.81
CA GLY A 197 -24.97 -2.33 -25.22
C GLY A 197 -23.63 -2.21 -25.93
N LEU A 198 -22.88 -3.32 -25.98
CA LEU A 198 -21.55 -3.40 -26.59
C LEU A 198 -21.54 -4.19 -27.94
N ASP A 199 -22.72 -4.52 -28.46
CA ASP A 199 -22.92 -5.27 -29.71
C ASP A 199 -22.14 -6.59 -29.81
N GLN A 200 -20.93 -6.60 -30.40
CA GLN A 200 -20.09 -7.80 -30.54
C GLN A 200 -18.91 -7.85 -29.56
N ASP A 201 -18.67 -6.79 -28.78
CA ASP A 201 -17.62 -6.80 -27.74
C ASP A 201 -18.06 -7.72 -26.61
N THR A 202 -17.17 -8.57 -26.10
CA THR A 202 -17.50 -9.59 -25.08
C THR A 202 -16.88 -9.25 -23.74
N VAL A 203 -17.72 -9.04 -22.73
CA VAL A 203 -17.33 -8.97 -21.32
C VAL A 203 -17.63 -10.30 -20.65
N GLN A 204 -16.62 -10.95 -20.08
CA GLN A 204 -16.79 -12.25 -19.43
C GLN A 204 -16.00 -12.33 -18.12
N LEU A 205 -16.60 -12.87 -17.05
CA LEU A 205 -15.83 -13.37 -15.91
C LEU A 205 -14.98 -14.55 -16.38
N ALA A 206 -13.66 -14.41 -16.38
CA ALA A 206 -12.74 -15.39 -16.94
C ALA A 206 -12.94 -16.77 -16.28
N PRO A 207 -13.21 -17.84 -17.05
CA PRO A 207 -13.40 -19.18 -16.49
C PRO A 207 -12.08 -19.75 -15.97
N THR A 208 -12.13 -20.64 -14.98
CA THR A 208 -10.92 -21.34 -14.52
C THR A 208 -10.59 -22.52 -15.45
N LEU A 209 -9.42 -22.50 -16.08
CA LEU A 209 -8.99 -23.61 -16.94
C LEU A 209 -8.43 -24.77 -16.10
N ALA A 210 -8.88 -26.00 -16.37
CA ALA A 210 -8.40 -27.20 -15.67
C ALA A 210 -6.89 -27.48 -15.87
N GLY A 211 -6.27 -26.87 -16.89
CA GLY A 211 -4.83 -26.93 -17.11
C GLY A 211 -4.02 -25.94 -16.27
N ASP A 212 -4.63 -24.86 -15.76
CA ASP A 212 -3.93 -23.85 -14.96
C ASP A 212 -3.79 -24.34 -13.51
N THR A 213 -2.54 -24.57 -13.08
CA THR A 213 -2.24 -25.05 -11.73
C THR A 213 -1.21 -24.18 -11.00
N THR A 214 -1.33 -24.13 -9.67
CA THR A 214 -0.37 -23.45 -8.79
C THR A 214 0.99 -24.14 -8.85
N PRO A 215 2.08 -23.51 -8.33
CA PRO A 215 3.39 -24.17 -8.22
C PRO A 215 3.39 -25.51 -7.44
N GLN A 216 2.34 -25.77 -6.66
CA GLN A 216 2.14 -27.03 -5.91
C GLN A 216 1.22 -28.03 -6.65
N GLY A 217 0.91 -27.79 -7.93
CA GLY A 217 0.07 -28.65 -8.77
C GLY A 217 -1.42 -28.66 -8.43
N LYS A 218 -1.90 -27.70 -7.61
CA LYS A 218 -3.34 -27.56 -7.30
C LYS A 218 -4.04 -26.79 -8.43
N PRO A 219 -5.32 -27.09 -8.77
CA PRO A 219 -6.09 -26.26 -9.69
C PRO A 219 -6.18 -24.80 -9.20
N VAL A 220 -6.07 -23.86 -10.12
CA VAL A 220 -6.36 -22.43 -9.86
C VAL A 220 -7.84 -22.25 -9.51
N ALA A 221 -8.11 -21.41 -8.52
CA ALA A 221 -9.48 -21.07 -8.10
C ALA A 221 -9.54 -19.70 -7.43
N TYR A 222 -10.62 -18.96 -7.70
CA TYR A 222 -10.93 -17.71 -7.02
C TYR A 222 -11.09 -17.90 -5.51
N ALA A 223 -10.41 -17.08 -4.73
CA ALA A 223 -10.58 -16.93 -3.29
C ALA A 223 -10.79 -15.43 -2.96
N PRO A 224 -11.64 -15.08 -1.97
CA PRO A 224 -11.80 -13.70 -1.57
C PRO A 224 -10.60 -13.23 -0.75
N ASP A 225 -10.48 -11.92 -0.56
CA ASP A 225 -9.48 -11.33 0.32
C ASP A 225 -9.81 -11.51 1.82
N SER A 226 -8.99 -10.95 2.71
CA SER A 226 -9.20 -11.08 4.17
C SER A 226 -10.50 -10.41 4.65
N ARG A 227 -10.98 -9.39 3.92
CA ARG A 227 -12.26 -8.69 4.12
C ARG A 227 -13.44 -9.49 3.54
N ARG A 228 -13.19 -10.65 2.96
CA ARG A 228 -14.13 -11.50 2.20
C ARG A 228 -14.71 -10.82 0.95
N ARG A 229 -13.94 -9.92 0.34
CA ARG A 229 -14.32 -9.15 -0.85
C ARG A 229 -13.53 -9.60 -2.09
N TYR A 230 -13.94 -9.08 -3.23
CA TYR A 230 -13.25 -9.18 -4.50
C TYR A 230 -13.10 -7.79 -5.14
N THR A 231 -12.06 -7.64 -5.95
CA THR A 231 -11.73 -6.46 -6.77
C THR A 231 -11.72 -6.89 -8.24
N PRO A 232 -12.40 -6.17 -9.15
CA PRO A 232 -12.33 -6.48 -10.57
C PRO A 232 -10.94 -6.20 -11.15
N VAL A 233 -10.37 -7.19 -11.84
CA VAL A 233 -9.16 -7.10 -12.66
C VAL A 233 -9.59 -7.30 -14.11
N ILE A 234 -9.48 -6.28 -14.95
CA ILE A 234 -9.95 -6.31 -16.35
C ILE A 234 -8.75 -6.55 -17.27
N ILE A 235 -8.82 -7.60 -18.09
CA ILE A 235 -7.83 -7.92 -19.11
C ILE A 235 -8.25 -7.27 -20.45
N VAL A 236 -7.31 -6.66 -21.16
CA VAL A 236 -7.54 -5.93 -22.42
C VAL A 236 -6.44 -6.25 -23.46
N HIS A 237 -6.78 -7.04 -24.46
CA HIS A 237 -5.88 -7.52 -25.52
C HIS A 237 -5.33 -6.43 -26.46
N GLY A 238 -4.40 -6.83 -27.31
CA GLY A 238 -3.75 -5.96 -28.28
C GLY A 238 -4.49 -5.78 -29.62
N TRP A 239 -3.84 -5.08 -30.53
CA TRP A 239 -4.29 -4.92 -31.92
C TRP A 239 -4.36 -6.28 -32.64
N THR A 240 -5.51 -6.63 -33.21
CA THR A 240 -5.82 -7.95 -33.83
C THR A 240 -5.78 -9.17 -32.90
N GLY A 241 -5.41 -9.03 -31.63
CA GLY A 241 -5.44 -10.07 -30.61
C GLY A 241 -6.84 -10.38 -30.09
N SER A 242 -6.94 -11.21 -29.05
CA SER A 242 -8.20 -11.52 -28.35
C SER A 242 -7.97 -11.83 -26.86
N ASP A 243 -9.01 -11.70 -26.04
CA ASP A 243 -8.97 -12.07 -24.61
C ASP A 243 -9.67 -13.41 -24.32
N THR A 244 -9.87 -14.23 -25.36
CA THR A 244 -10.52 -15.54 -25.22
C THR A 244 -9.73 -16.47 -24.28
N HIS A 245 -10.29 -16.72 -23.09
CA HIS A 245 -9.70 -17.62 -22.10
C HIS A 245 -10.40 -19.00 -22.11
N THR A 246 -10.00 -19.84 -23.06
CA THR A 246 -10.54 -21.18 -23.28
C THR A 246 -9.45 -22.26 -23.17
N SER A 247 -9.84 -23.54 -23.20
CA SER A 247 -8.90 -24.67 -23.23
C SER A 247 -7.88 -24.62 -24.37
N ASP A 248 -8.24 -23.92 -25.45
CA ASP A 248 -7.46 -23.85 -26.69
C ASP A 248 -6.39 -22.75 -26.61
N ARG A 249 -6.44 -21.91 -25.55
CA ARG A 249 -5.46 -20.88 -25.19
C ARG A 249 -5.13 -19.90 -26.32
N THR A 250 -6.14 -19.52 -27.11
CA THR A 250 -5.98 -18.64 -28.27
C THR A 250 -5.87 -17.16 -27.94
N GLY A 251 -6.33 -16.70 -26.76
CA GLY A 251 -6.20 -15.31 -26.33
C GLY A 251 -4.80 -14.95 -25.82
N ASP A 252 -4.42 -13.69 -26.01
CA ASP A 252 -3.08 -13.14 -25.76
C ASP A 252 -2.58 -13.46 -24.34
N PHE A 253 -3.46 -13.30 -23.34
CA PHE A 253 -3.20 -13.56 -21.92
C PHE A 253 -3.52 -14.99 -21.45
N SER A 254 -4.09 -15.83 -22.32
CA SER A 254 -4.48 -17.21 -22.04
C SER A 254 -3.38 -18.25 -22.35
N SER A 255 -2.35 -17.83 -23.09
CA SER A 255 -1.15 -18.62 -23.38
C SER A 255 -0.43 -19.05 -22.09
N ILE A 256 0.27 -20.18 -22.13
CA ILE A 256 1.07 -20.66 -20.99
C ILE A 256 2.30 -19.77 -20.83
N ILE A 257 2.70 -19.49 -19.59
CA ILE A 257 3.93 -18.79 -19.26
C ILE A 257 5.09 -19.80 -19.35
N ASP A 258 5.70 -19.88 -20.53
CA ASP A 258 6.71 -20.85 -20.92
C ASP A 258 8.02 -20.22 -21.44
N LEU A 259 8.11 -18.89 -21.45
CA LEU A 259 9.29 -18.15 -21.92
C LEU A 259 10.04 -17.45 -20.77
N THR A 260 11.34 -17.27 -20.96
CA THR A 260 12.22 -16.49 -20.07
C THR A 260 13.27 -15.78 -20.93
N ALA A 261 13.69 -14.60 -20.50
CA ALA A 261 14.84 -13.91 -21.09
C ALA A 261 16.18 -14.45 -20.57
N ASN A 262 16.18 -15.16 -19.43
CA ASN A 262 17.36 -15.81 -18.90
C ASN A 262 17.80 -16.99 -19.80
N ALA A 263 18.91 -16.83 -20.51
CA ALA A 263 19.47 -17.85 -21.42
C ALA A 263 19.94 -19.16 -20.72
N LEU A 264 20.01 -19.18 -19.38
CA LEU A 264 20.24 -20.39 -18.58
C LEU A 264 18.96 -20.97 -17.97
N GLY A 265 17.86 -20.22 -18.02
CA GLY A 265 16.58 -20.60 -17.44
C GLY A 265 15.75 -21.50 -18.34
N THR A 266 14.89 -22.29 -17.72
CA THR A 266 13.76 -22.94 -18.37
C THR A 266 12.54 -22.73 -17.49
N VAL A 267 11.42 -22.33 -18.10
CA VAL A 267 10.17 -22.08 -17.37
C VAL A 267 9.29 -23.31 -17.53
N ASP A 268 9.08 -24.02 -16.43
CA ASP A 268 8.12 -25.13 -16.33
C ASP A 268 6.92 -24.63 -15.52
N THR A 269 5.95 -24.03 -16.21
CA THR A 269 4.64 -23.72 -15.64
C THR A 269 3.52 -24.25 -16.53
N THR A 270 2.38 -24.48 -15.90
CA THR A 270 1.15 -24.99 -16.52
C THR A 270 0.11 -23.90 -16.75
N ARG A 271 0.34 -22.69 -16.20
CA ARG A 271 -0.67 -21.65 -16.02
C ARG A 271 -0.47 -20.46 -16.95
N SER A 272 -1.57 -19.83 -17.32
CA SER A 272 -1.61 -18.55 -18.02
C SER A 272 -1.45 -17.36 -17.08
N LEU A 273 -1.29 -16.14 -17.62
CA LEU A 273 -1.30 -14.93 -16.77
C LEU A 273 -2.66 -14.72 -16.11
N ILE A 274 -3.76 -14.98 -16.83
CA ILE A 274 -5.11 -14.98 -16.27
C ILE A 274 -5.19 -15.96 -15.08
N GLY A 275 -4.68 -17.18 -15.24
CA GLY A 275 -4.62 -18.17 -14.17
C GLY A 275 -3.72 -17.79 -12.99
N GLN A 276 -2.69 -16.95 -13.19
CA GLN A 276 -1.95 -16.37 -12.08
C GLN A 276 -2.83 -15.41 -11.27
N PHE A 277 -3.49 -14.46 -11.94
CA PHE A 277 -4.37 -13.48 -11.30
C PHE A 277 -5.57 -14.13 -10.61
N GLN A 278 -6.21 -15.13 -11.23
CA GLN A 278 -7.31 -15.90 -10.64
C GLN A 278 -6.95 -16.57 -9.30
N ASN A 279 -5.65 -16.83 -9.06
CA ASN A 279 -5.14 -17.43 -7.83
C ASN A 279 -4.72 -16.38 -6.77
N VAL A 280 -4.80 -15.08 -7.06
CA VAL A 280 -4.53 -14.02 -6.08
C VAL A 280 -5.77 -13.81 -5.21
N PRO A 281 -5.68 -13.93 -3.87
CA PRO A 281 -6.81 -13.68 -2.98
C PRO A 281 -7.38 -12.27 -3.18
N GLY A 282 -8.67 -12.19 -3.46
CA GLY A 282 -9.38 -10.95 -3.74
C GLY A 282 -9.46 -10.54 -5.21
N ALA A 283 -8.76 -11.21 -6.14
CA ALA A 283 -8.91 -10.91 -7.56
C ALA A 283 -10.21 -11.52 -8.13
N ALA A 284 -10.93 -10.76 -8.97
CA ALA A 284 -11.98 -11.26 -9.84
C ALA A 284 -11.66 -10.86 -11.28
N VAL A 285 -11.25 -11.81 -12.12
CA VAL A 285 -10.65 -11.53 -13.42
C VAL A 285 -11.73 -11.52 -14.50
N PHE A 286 -11.87 -10.40 -15.19
CA PHE A 286 -12.77 -10.22 -16.31
C PHE A 286 -11.97 -10.00 -17.59
N THR A 287 -12.43 -10.53 -18.71
CA THR A 287 -11.89 -10.26 -20.05
C THR A 287 -12.78 -9.26 -20.77
N PHE A 288 -12.18 -8.33 -21.52
CA PHE A 288 -12.89 -7.39 -22.41
C PHE A 288 -12.40 -7.57 -23.84
N ASP A 289 -13.06 -8.46 -24.56
CA ASP A 289 -12.71 -8.82 -25.93
C ASP A 289 -13.41 -7.90 -26.94
N TYR A 290 -12.65 -7.07 -27.63
CA TYR A 290 -13.08 -6.17 -28.70
C TYR A 290 -12.52 -6.60 -30.07
N HIS A 291 -12.09 -7.86 -30.21
CA HIS A 291 -11.45 -8.41 -31.41
C HIS A 291 -12.13 -8.01 -32.74
N PRO A 292 -13.47 -8.07 -32.90
CA PRO A 292 -14.15 -7.72 -34.16
C PRO A 292 -13.90 -6.28 -34.64
N TYR A 293 -13.58 -5.37 -33.71
CA TYR A 293 -13.33 -3.95 -33.99
C TYR A 293 -11.87 -3.54 -33.76
N SER A 294 -11.01 -4.47 -33.40
CA SER A 294 -9.62 -4.21 -32.99
C SER A 294 -8.74 -3.50 -34.04
N ALA A 295 -9.15 -3.42 -35.30
CA ALA A 295 -8.47 -2.62 -36.34
C ALA A 295 -8.89 -1.14 -36.38
N ARG A 296 -9.82 -0.70 -35.53
CA ARG A 296 -10.26 0.70 -35.41
C ARG A 296 -9.46 1.45 -34.34
N TRP A 297 -9.52 2.78 -34.37
CA TRP A 297 -8.82 3.60 -33.39
C TRP A 297 -9.55 3.64 -32.04
N VAL A 298 -8.83 4.00 -30.98
CA VAL A 298 -9.25 3.85 -29.58
C VAL A 298 -10.44 4.73 -29.17
N ASP A 299 -10.80 5.70 -30.00
CA ASP A 299 -11.95 6.61 -29.85
C ASP A 299 -13.27 6.07 -30.45
N ASP A 300 -13.20 4.99 -31.25
CA ASP A 300 -14.39 4.28 -31.74
C ASP A 300 -15.22 3.69 -30.59
N SER A 301 -16.54 3.68 -30.73
CA SER A 301 -17.49 3.31 -29.67
C SER A 301 -17.28 1.91 -29.07
N HIS A 302 -16.62 0.98 -29.78
CA HIS A 302 -16.33 -0.38 -29.34
C HIS A 302 -15.00 -0.54 -28.57
N LEU A 303 -14.18 0.52 -28.53
CA LEU A 303 -12.87 0.47 -27.87
C LEU A 303 -12.90 1.23 -26.54
N GLY A 304 -12.27 2.41 -26.45
CA GLY A 304 -12.15 3.15 -25.19
C GLY A 304 -13.49 3.54 -24.54
N PRO A 305 -14.50 3.99 -25.30
CA PRO A 305 -15.86 4.22 -24.80
C PRO A 305 -16.55 2.95 -24.27
N ALA A 306 -16.39 1.79 -24.92
CA ALA A 306 -16.95 0.53 -24.46
C ALA A 306 -16.28 0.07 -23.16
N LEU A 307 -14.95 0.01 -23.12
CA LEU A 307 -14.18 -0.29 -21.90
C LEU A 307 -14.54 0.65 -20.76
N GLY A 308 -14.77 1.94 -21.04
CA GLY A 308 -15.27 2.91 -20.06
C GLY A 308 -16.58 2.47 -19.39
N LYS A 309 -17.57 1.97 -20.14
CA LYS A 309 -18.82 1.42 -19.59
C LYS A 309 -18.57 0.20 -18.70
N VAL A 310 -17.63 -0.67 -19.08
CA VAL A 310 -17.29 -1.90 -18.35
C VAL A 310 -16.65 -1.56 -17.01
N ILE A 311 -15.69 -0.63 -17.01
CA ILE A 311 -15.06 -0.07 -15.81
C ILE A 311 -16.12 0.53 -14.88
N ASP A 312 -17.00 1.37 -15.41
CA ASP A 312 -18.05 2.04 -14.62
C ASP A 312 -19.01 1.03 -13.97
N CYS A 313 -19.41 0.00 -14.72
CA CYS A 313 -20.30 -1.05 -14.22
C CYS A 313 -19.64 -1.89 -13.13
N LEU A 314 -18.41 -2.37 -13.36
CA LEU A 314 -17.69 -3.21 -12.41
C LEU A 314 -17.31 -2.43 -11.14
N TYR A 315 -16.97 -1.15 -11.26
CA TYR A 315 -16.78 -0.25 -10.12
C TYR A 315 -18.06 -0.11 -9.29
N GLN A 316 -19.21 0.15 -9.93
CA GLN A 316 -20.50 0.29 -9.24
C GLN A 316 -20.99 -1.02 -8.61
N ALA A 317 -20.80 -2.16 -9.29
CA ALA A 317 -21.26 -3.47 -8.83
C ALA A 317 -20.42 -4.01 -7.67
N SER A 318 -19.11 -3.73 -7.66
CA SER A 318 -18.18 -4.19 -6.62
C SER A 318 -18.00 -3.20 -5.47
N GLY A 319 -18.20 -1.91 -5.71
CA GLY A 319 -17.81 -0.84 -4.78
C GLY A 319 -16.30 -0.81 -4.54
N GLN A 320 -15.48 -1.29 -5.48
CA GLN A 320 -14.02 -1.28 -5.44
C GLN A 320 -13.47 -0.65 -6.72
N LYS A 321 -12.36 0.11 -6.60
CA LYS A 321 -11.61 0.55 -7.78
C LYS A 321 -11.14 -0.67 -8.58
N VAL A 322 -11.29 -0.64 -9.90
CA VAL A 322 -10.82 -1.70 -10.79
C VAL A 322 -9.32 -1.60 -11.02
N ILE A 323 -8.70 -2.74 -11.32
CA ILE A 323 -7.34 -2.84 -11.86
C ILE A 323 -7.48 -3.21 -13.34
N VAL A 324 -6.66 -2.67 -14.23
CA VAL A 324 -6.65 -3.04 -15.65
C VAL A 324 -5.28 -3.61 -16.03
N VAL A 325 -5.25 -4.71 -16.78
CA VAL A 325 -4.04 -5.32 -17.31
C VAL A 325 -4.18 -5.38 -18.83
N ALA A 326 -3.33 -4.64 -19.55
CA ALA A 326 -3.53 -4.38 -20.97
C ALA A 326 -2.26 -4.64 -21.79
N HIS A 327 -2.43 -5.04 -23.05
CA HIS A 327 -1.32 -5.29 -23.98
C HIS A 327 -1.41 -4.37 -25.21
N SER A 328 -0.26 -3.88 -25.68
CA SER A 328 -0.14 -3.17 -26.95
C SER A 328 -1.16 -2.03 -27.06
N MET A 329 -1.97 -1.99 -28.12
CA MET A 329 -3.05 -1.01 -28.32
C MET A 329 -4.11 -1.04 -27.20
N GLY A 330 -4.33 -2.17 -26.51
CA GLY A 330 -5.22 -2.26 -25.36
C GLY A 330 -4.84 -1.30 -24.22
N GLY A 331 -3.55 -0.98 -24.06
CA GLY A 331 -3.11 0.06 -23.12
C GLY A 331 -3.56 1.46 -23.56
N LEU A 332 -3.57 1.75 -24.86
CA LEU A 332 -4.10 3.01 -25.41
C LEU A 332 -5.64 3.07 -25.32
N VAL A 333 -6.33 1.93 -25.50
CA VAL A 333 -7.78 1.78 -25.24
C VAL A 333 -8.08 2.11 -23.78
N THR A 334 -7.27 1.58 -22.86
CA THR A 334 -7.34 1.86 -21.43
C THR A 334 -7.04 3.33 -21.11
N ARG A 335 -6.00 3.92 -21.71
CA ARG A 335 -5.66 5.36 -21.58
C ARG A 335 -6.79 6.26 -22.06
N TYR A 336 -7.44 5.91 -23.16
CA TYR A 336 -8.61 6.62 -23.64
C TYR A 336 -9.76 6.53 -22.62
N ALA A 337 -10.14 5.32 -22.19
CA ALA A 337 -11.20 5.11 -21.20
C ALA A 337 -10.91 5.87 -19.89
N ALA A 338 -9.67 5.78 -19.40
CA ALA A 338 -9.20 6.40 -18.16
C ALA A 338 -9.27 7.94 -18.19
N THR A 339 -9.02 8.57 -19.34
CA THR A 339 -8.94 10.04 -19.47
C THR A 339 -10.25 10.70 -19.91
N HIS A 340 -11.34 9.94 -19.99
CA HIS A 340 -12.69 10.42 -20.24
C HIS A 340 -13.54 10.39 -18.96
N PRO A 341 -14.56 11.25 -18.82
CA PRO A 341 -15.38 11.31 -17.61
C PRO A 341 -15.98 9.95 -17.23
N GLY A 342 -15.84 9.62 -15.94
CA GLY A 342 -16.55 8.52 -15.28
C GLY A 342 -17.78 9.02 -14.50
N PRO A 343 -18.49 8.12 -13.80
CA PRO A 343 -19.60 8.46 -12.92
C PRO A 343 -19.23 9.47 -11.82
N GLY A 344 -17.98 9.47 -11.36
CA GLY A 344 -17.52 10.25 -10.22
C GLY A 344 -16.66 11.49 -10.52
N ALA A 345 -16.11 11.66 -11.72
CA ALA A 345 -15.11 12.70 -12.00
C ALA A 345 -14.96 13.07 -13.50
N ALA A 346 -14.09 14.05 -13.78
CA ALA A 346 -13.75 14.51 -15.14
C ALA A 346 -12.89 13.50 -15.95
N ASP A 347 -12.32 12.53 -15.25
CA ASP A 347 -11.61 11.34 -15.73
C ASP A 347 -12.04 10.14 -14.85
N ARG A 348 -11.46 8.95 -15.05
CA ARG A 348 -11.77 7.73 -14.28
C ARG A 348 -10.80 7.42 -13.14
N SER A 349 -10.08 8.42 -12.60
CA SER A 349 -9.16 8.19 -11.46
C SER A 349 -9.84 7.83 -10.14
N ARG A 350 -11.17 7.91 -10.05
CA ARG A 350 -11.96 7.40 -8.91
C ARG A 350 -12.37 5.95 -9.08
N GLU A 351 -12.50 5.50 -10.31
CA GLU A 351 -12.99 4.20 -10.72
C GLU A 351 -11.84 3.19 -10.97
N ILE A 352 -10.69 3.69 -11.44
CA ILE A 352 -9.47 2.91 -11.69
C ILE A 352 -8.43 3.18 -10.59
N SER A 353 -7.71 2.14 -10.19
CA SER A 353 -6.63 2.17 -9.19
C SER A 353 -5.26 2.06 -9.86
N THR A 354 -5.02 0.89 -10.45
CA THR A 354 -3.77 0.53 -11.11
C THR A 354 -4.03 0.06 -12.53
N VAL A 355 -3.11 0.40 -13.45
CA VAL A 355 -3.06 -0.12 -14.81
C VAL A 355 -1.69 -0.72 -15.06
N VAL A 356 -1.63 -2.01 -15.39
CA VAL A 356 -0.41 -2.69 -15.85
C VAL A 356 -0.46 -2.77 -17.38
N THR A 357 0.59 -2.32 -18.06
CA THR A 357 0.66 -2.31 -19.53
C THR A 357 1.85 -3.11 -20.05
N PHE A 358 1.64 -3.92 -21.08
CA PHE A 358 2.68 -4.67 -21.78
C PHE A 358 2.92 -4.06 -23.17
N GLY A 359 4.08 -3.45 -23.40
CA GLY A 359 4.52 -2.97 -24.72
C GLY A 359 3.60 -1.90 -25.35
N THR A 360 2.90 -1.08 -24.57
CA THR A 360 1.91 -0.13 -25.10
C THR A 360 2.56 1.02 -25.87
N PRO A 361 2.21 1.26 -27.16
CA PRO A 361 2.87 2.27 -27.98
C PRO A 361 2.42 3.72 -27.66
N GLU A 362 2.72 4.23 -26.46
CA GLU A 362 2.28 5.55 -25.96
C GLU A 362 2.81 6.74 -26.79
N THR A 363 3.97 6.57 -27.44
CA THR A 363 4.51 7.52 -28.44
C THR A 363 4.49 6.97 -29.87
N GLY A 364 3.96 5.76 -30.04
CA GLY A 364 3.82 5.05 -31.30
C GLY A 364 4.80 3.88 -31.48
N SER A 365 4.58 3.14 -32.57
CA SER A 365 5.30 1.94 -32.99
C SER A 365 6.37 2.27 -34.04
N VAL A 366 7.53 1.63 -33.93
CA VAL A 366 8.59 1.66 -34.95
C VAL A 366 8.29 0.74 -36.13
N ALA A 367 7.53 -0.34 -35.92
CA ALA A 367 7.09 -1.23 -36.99
C ALA A 367 6.06 -0.56 -37.92
N ALA A 368 5.22 0.34 -37.40
CA ALA A 368 4.26 1.09 -38.21
C ALA A 368 4.91 2.06 -39.23
N LEU A 369 6.19 2.41 -39.05
CA LEU A 369 7.01 3.20 -40.01
C LEU A 369 7.52 2.37 -41.21
N LEU A 370 7.27 1.06 -41.23
CA LEU A 370 7.75 0.14 -42.27
C LEU A 370 6.76 0.03 -43.44
N GLY A 371 5.53 0.52 -43.28
CA GLY A 371 4.51 0.58 -44.33
C GLY A 371 4.74 1.68 -45.39
N GLU A 372 5.79 2.49 -45.26
CA GLU A 372 6.14 3.54 -46.24
C GLU A 372 7.38 3.18 -47.05
N THR A 373 7.15 2.85 -48.32
CA THR A 373 8.16 2.76 -49.40
C THR A 373 8.69 4.14 -49.86
N LEU A 374 8.50 5.21 -49.06
CA LEU A 374 8.76 6.60 -49.46
C LEU A 374 9.50 7.44 -48.39
N LEU A 375 10.64 6.96 -47.90
CA LEU A 375 11.59 7.77 -47.10
C LEU A 375 13.05 7.64 -47.57
N ASP A 376 13.26 7.85 -48.87
CA ASP A 376 14.57 7.74 -49.55
C ASP A 376 15.62 8.79 -49.15
N GLN A 377 15.31 9.75 -48.26
CA GLN A 377 16.28 10.76 -47.79
C GLN A 377 16.37 10.92 -46.27
N GLY A 378 15.74 10.04 -45.48
CA GLY A 378 15.79 10.09 -44.01
C GLY A 378 16.10 8.77 -43.31
N ALA A 379 15.85 7.62 -43.93
CA ALA A 379 15.99 6.32 -43.28
C ALA A 379 17.46 5.89 -43.02
N VAL A 380 18.44 6.58 -43.60
CA VAL A 380 19.87 6.21 -43.54
C VAL A 380 20.53 6.56 -42.20
N THR A 381 19.88 7.33 -41.33
CA THR A 381 20.46 7.79 -40.04
C THR A 381 19.91 7.11 -38.78
N ASN A 382 18.86 6.28 -38.88
CA ASN A 382 18.32 5.56 -37.72
C ASN A 382 18.62 4.05 -37.84
N GLN A 383 19.63 3.60 -37.08
CA GLN A 383 20.13 2.22 -37.11
C GLN A 383 19.05 1.18 -36.74
N THR A 384 18.13 1.51 -35.82
CA THR A 384 17.00 0.65 -35.44
C THR A 384 16.07 0.39 -36.62
N LEU A 385 15.66 1.44 -37.35
CA LEU A 385 14.78 1.29 -38.51
C LEU A 385 15.46 0.57 -39.68
N ALA A 386 16.74 0.89 -39.95
CA ALA A 386 17.53 0.19 -40.96
C ALA A 386 17.63 -1.31 -40.65
N LEU A 387 17.90 -1.67 -39.40
CA LEU A 387 18.00 -3.05 -38.97
C LEU A 387 16.67 -3.81 -39.08
N ILE A 388 15.56 -3.26 -38.56
CA ILE A 388 14.26 -3.93 -38.67
C ILE A 388 13.88 -4.12 -40.15
N ARG A 389 14.14 -3.12 -41.02
CA ARG A 389 13.97 -3.25 -42.48
C ARG A 389 14.81 -4.39 -43.06
N THR A 390 16.08 -4.52 -42.66
CA THR A 390 16.95 -5.61 -43.13
C THR A 390 16.44 -6.98 -42.68
N ILE A 391 16.00 -7.13 -41.43
CA ILE A 391 15.46 -8.40 -40.92
C ILE A 391 14.15 -8.77 -41.65
N LEU A 392 13.28 -7.80 -41.93
CA LEU A 392 12.07 -8.02 -42.73
C LEU A 392 12.37 -8.24 -44.23
N ALA A 393 13.46 -7.69 -44.78
CA ALA A 393 13.83 -7.93 -46.18
C ALA A 393 14.22 -9.40 -46.44
N VAL A 394 14.80 -10.09 -45.44
CA VAL A 394 15.11 -11.53 -45.51
C VAL A 394 13.84 -12.37 -45.72
N CYS A 395 12.67 -11.93 -45.23
CA CYS A 395 11.40 -12.60 -45.52
C CYS A 395 11.05 -12.63 -47.02
N GLY A 396 11.36 -11.55 -47.75
CA GLY A 396 11.06 -11.46 -49.19
C GLY A 396 11.85 -12.44 -50.06
N SER A 397 13.07 -12.81 -49.66
CA SER A 397 13.87 -13.80 -50.40
C SER A 397 13.49 -15.26 -50.11
N TYR A 398 12.95 -15.56 -48.93
CA TYR A 398 12.58 -16.94 -48.55
C TYR A 398 11.18 -17.35 -49.02
N THR A 399 10.20 -16.42 -49.02
CA THR A 399 8.84 -16.63 -49.56
C THR A 399 8.79 -16.88 -51.08
N SER A 400 9.93 -16.77 -51.77
CA SER A 400 10.05 -17.10 -53.20
C SER A 400 10.15 -18.61 -53.49
N ASN A 401 10.29 -19.47 -52.46
CA ASN A 401 10.49 -20.92 -52.65
C ASN A 401 9.41 -21.81 -52.00
N GLU A 402 8.78 -21.40 -50.89
CA GLU A 402 7.64 -22.08 -50.26
C GLU A 402 6.61 -21.05 -49.77
N ILE A 403 5.31 -21.37 -49.86
CA ILE A 403 4.19 -20.44 -49.55
C ILE A 403 3.75 -20.50 -48.08
N GLU A 404 3.96 -21.64 -47.41
CA GLU A 404 3.87 -21.78 -45.96
C GLU A 404 5.26 -22.18 -45.48
N THR A 405 5.95 -21.25 -44.80
CA THR A 405 7.35 -21.44 -44.39
C THR A 405 7.47 -21.86 -42.92
N GLY A 406 6.41 -21.66 -42.14
CA GLY A 406 6.43 -21.79 -40.68
C GLY A 406 7.23 -20.68 -39.99
N THR A 407 7.58 -19.59 -40.70
CA THR A 407 8.48 -18.54 -40.22
C THR A 407 7.79 -17.20 -39.97
N LEU A 408 8.59 -16.22 -39.57
CA LEU A 408 8.28 -14.80 -39.37
C LEU A 408 7.28 -14.23 -40.41
N CYS A 409 7.42 -14.62 -41.67
CA CYS A 409 6.70 -14.03 -42.80
C CYS A 409 5.21 -14.41 -42.78
N ASP A 410 4.89 -15.63 -42.34
CA ASP A 410 3.51 -16.15 -42.29
C ASP A 410 2.73 -15.46 -41.15
N ARG A 411 3.41 -15.16 -40.03
CA ARG A 411 2.84 -14.41 -38.90
C ARG A 411 2.70 -12.91 -39.17
N LEU A 412 3.52 -12.33 -40.05
CA LEU A 412 3.45 -10.91 -40.42
C LEU A 412 2.56 -10.62 -41.64
N TYR A 413 2.16 -11.63 -42.42
CA TYR A 413 1.36 -11.43 -43.63
C TYR A 413 -0.05 -10.88 -43.36
N ALA A 414 -0.68 -11.28 -42.25
CA ALA A 414 -1.96 -10.70 -41.82
C ALA A 414 -1.82 -9.26 -41.28
N PRO A 415 -0.86 -8.96 -40.38
CA PRO A 415 -0.52 -7.58 -40.01
C PRO A 415 -0.22 -6.64 -41.17
N ALA A 416 0.44 -7.10 -42.25
CA ALA A 416 0.86 -6.24 -43.36
C ALA A 416 -0.30 -5.49 -44.04
N ARG A 417 -1.47 -6.14 -44.19
CA ARG A 417 -2.71 -5.48 -44.65
C ARG A 417 -3.42 -4.70 -43.55
N ALA A 418 -3.33 -5.17 -42.31
CA ALA A 418 -3.90 -4.45 -41.18
C ALA A 418 -3.18 -3.12 -40.93
N LEU A 419 -1.89 -2.96 -41.24
CA LEU A 419 -1.15 -1.69 -41.07
C LEU A 419 -1.73 -0.50 -41.86
N GLU A 420 -2.57 -0.76 -42.86
CA GLU A 420 -3.33 0.26 -43.59
C GLU A 420 -4.63 0.69 -42.89
N SER A 421 -5.07 -0.04 -41.85
CA SER A 421 -6.25 0.29 -41.03
C SER A 421 -6.09 1.59 -40.26
N THR A 422 -7.21 2.14 -39.77
CA THR A 422 -7.23 3.36 -38.94
C THR A 422 -6.32 3.20 -37.71
N ALA A 423 -6.35 2.02 -37.05
CA ALA A 423 -5.41 1.71 -35.97
C ALA A 423 -3.95 1.70 -36.46
N GLY A 424 -3.63 0.96 -37.52
CA GLY A 424 -2.27 0.85 -38.04
C GLY A 424 -1.65 2.19 -38.46
N GLN A 425 -2.45 3.11 -39.01
CA GLN A 425 -2.03 4.47 -39.32
C GLN A 425 -1.84 5.33 -38.07
N ALA A 426 -2.77 5.25 -37.12
CA ALA A 426 -2.73 6.02 -35.87
C ALA A 426 -1.63 5.54 -34.91
N LEU A 427 -1.22 4.28 -34.96
CA LEU A 427 -0.11 3.72 -34.18
C LEU A 427 1.28 4.17 -34.66
N ARG A 428 1.40 4.90 -35.78
CA ARG A 428 2.68 5.42 -36.28
C ARG A 428 3.31 6.41 -35.30
N TYR A 429 4.62 6.28 -35.10
CA TYR A 429 5.38 7.24 -34.30
C TYR A 429 5.14 8.69 -34.75
N GLY A 430 4.73 9.55 -33.82
CA GLY A 430 4.41 10.96 -34.10
C GLY A 430 3.08 11.21 -34.83
N SER A 431 2.14 10.24 -34.86
CA SER A 431 0.83 10.46 -35.47
C SER A 431 0.02 11.58 -34.76
N PRO A 432 -0.83 12.33 -35.49
CA PRO A 432 -1.77 13.27 -34.88
C PRO A 432 -2.73 12.61 -33.88
N GLN A 433 -3.08 11.34 -34.12
CA GLN A 433 -4.01 10.57 -33.30
C GLN A 433 -3.42 10.24 -31.92
N LEU A 434 -2.15 9.82 -31.85
CA LEU A 434 -1.44 9.61 -30.58
C LEU A 434 -1.21 10.92 -29.85
N ALA A 435 -0.80 11.97 -30.58
CA ALA A 435 -0.59 13.30 -30.01
C ALA A 435 -1.87 13.94 -29.43
N ALA A 436 -3.05 13.50 -29.87
CA ALA A 436 -4.35 13.94 -29.35
C ALA A 436 -4.78 13.22 -28.06
N LEU A 437 -4.16 12.09 -27.69
CA LEU A 437 -4.49 11.38 -26.46
C LEU A 437 -4.02 12.18 -25.24
N LYS A 438 -4.93 12.43 -24.30
CA LYS A 438 -4.61 13.05 -22.99
C LYS A 438 -3.59 12.19 -22.23
N PRO A 439 -2.71 12.78 -21.39
CA PRO A 439 -1.84 12.01 -20.51
C PRO A 439 -2.64 11.22 -19.47
N TRP A 440 -2.04 10.18 -18.89
CA TRP A 440 -2.65 9.41 -17.80
C TRP A 440 -3.07 10.31 -16.61
N PRO A 441 -4.24 10.08 -16.00
CA PRO A 441 -4.64 10.79 -14.78
C PRO A 441 -3.71 10.49 -13.61
N ALA A 442 -3.24 11.52 -12.90
CA ALA A 442 -2.28 11.37 -11.80
C ALA A 442 -2.76 10.55 -10.59
N GLY A 443 -4.07 10.25 -10.51
CA GLY A 443 -4.65 9.38 -9.47
C GLY A 443 -4.72 7.90 -9.85
N ILE A 444 -4.07 7.48 -10.94
CA ILE A 444 -3.96 6.10 -11.41
C ILE A 444 -2.47 5.73 -11.42
N THR A 445 -2.11 4.62 -10.76
CA THR A 445 -0.77 4.05 -10.85
C THR A 445 -0.64 3.31 -12.19
N VAL A 446 0.31 3.71 -13.03
CA VAL A 446 0.59 3.04 -14.31
C VAL A 446 1.92 2.31 -14.20
N ASP A 447 1.91 0.99 -14.32
CA ASP A 447 3.11 0.16 -14.40
C ASP A 447 3.33 -0.30 -15.86
N ALA A 448 4.47 0.07 -16.43
CA ALA A 448 4.78 -0.14 -17.83
C ALA A 448 5.89 -1.18 -18.04
N LEU A 449 5.49 -2.31 -18.60
CA LEU A 449 6.30 -3.50 -18.83
C LEU A 449 6.75 -3.55 -20.29
N ALA A 450 8.05 -3.51 -20.52
CA ALA A 450 8.66 -3.42 -21.85
C ALA A 450 9.58 -4.59 -22.16
N GLY A 451 9.50 -5.10 -23.39
CA GLY A 451 10.56 -5.93 -23.98
C GLY A 451 11.65 -5.06 -24.59
N GLN A 452 12.91 -5.48 -24.45
CA GLN A 452 14.05 -4.87 -25.14
C GLN A 452 14.94 -5.94 -25.78
N THR A 453 14.73 -6.10 -27.08
CA THR A 453 15.58 -6.88 -27.97
C THR A 453 16.77 -6.02 -28.40
N THR A 454 17.97 -6.52 -28.16
CA THR A 454 19.23 -5.90 -28.58
C THR A 454 19.89 -6.79 -29.62
N PHE A 455 20.22 -6.24 -30.77
CA PHE A 455 20.97 -6.95 -31.80
C PHE A 455 22.41 -6.46 -31.86
N GLN A 456 23.36 -7.38 -31.78
CA GLN A 456 24.78 -7.12 -32.03
C GLN A 456 25.02 -7.17 -33.55
N VAL A 457 25.12 -6.01 -34.19
CA VAL A 457 25.40 -5.90 -35.63
C VAL A 457 26.89 -5.63 -35.88
N PRO A 458 27.50 -6.10 -36.99
CA PRO A 458 28.89 -5.78 -37.31
C PRO A 458 29.14 -4.27 -37.36
N ASP A 459 30.24 -3.81 -36.75
CA ASP A 459 30.68 -2.42 -36.92
C ASP A 459 31.25 -2.24 -38.34
N LEU A 460 30.83 -1.18 -39.02
CA LEU A 460 31.22 -0.85 -40.40
C LEU A 460 32.20 0.35 -40.47
N GLY A 461 32.78 0.77 -39.33
CA GLY A 461 33.79 1.81 -39.27
C GLY A 461 35.08 1.46 -40.02
N TRP A 462 35.79 2.48 -40.53
CA TRP A 462 37.04 2.32 -41.30
C TRP A 462 38.18 1.62 -40.51
N PHE A 463 38.07 1.57 -39.18
CA PHE A 463 39.01 0.88 -38.29
C PHE A 463 38.38 -0.28 -37.51
N ALA A 464 37.14 -0.67 -37.83
CA ALA A 464 36.45 -1.78 -37.19
C ALA A 464 37.06 -3.12 -37.63
N LEU A 465 37.29 -4.01 -36.66
CA LEU A 465 37.73 -5.37 -36.90
C LEU A 465 36.52 -6.28 -37.23
N PRO A 466 36.71 -7.43 -37.91
CA PRO A 466 35.61 -8.30 -38.33
C PRO A 466 34.73 -8.88 -37.20
N TRP A 467 35.19 -8.78 -35.95
CA TRP A 467 34.54 -9.24 -34.72
C TRP A 467 34.00 -8.10 -33.84
N ASP A 468 34.17 -6.85 -34.26
CA ASP A 468 33.59 -5.69 -33.59
C ASP A 468 32.09 -5.62 -33.90
N THR A 469 31.29 -5.28 -32.89
CA THR A 469 29.83 -5.15 -33.02
C THR A 469 29.33 -3.92 -32.31
N VAL A 470 28.29 -3.32 -32.86
CA VAL A 470 27.52 -2.24 -32.23
C VAL A 470 26.18 -2.82 -31.75
N PRO A 471 25.76 -2.57 -30.49
CA PRO A 471 24.43 -2.93 -30.03
C PRO A 471 23.38 -1.99 -30.62
N VAL A 472 22.34 -2.55 -31.25
CA VAL A 472 21.16 -1.81 -31.73
C VAL A 472 19.94 -2.29 -30.97
N ASN A 473 19.36 -1.41 -30.16
CA ASN A 473 18.11 -1.64 -29.45
C ASN A 473 16.92 -1.50 -30.43
N VAL A 474 16.03 -2.49 -30.45
CA VAL A 474 14.80 -2.46 -31.27
C VAL A 474 13.52 -2.53 -30.43
N GLY A 475 13.63 -2.47 -29.10
CA GLY A 475 12.50 -2.67 -28.19
C GLY A 475 11.93 -4.08 -28.31
N ASP A 476 10.62 -4.23 -28.23
CA ASP A 476 9.95 -5.53 -28.42
C ASP A 476 9.75 -5.92 -29.90
N ILE A 477 10.49 -5.25 -30.79
CA ILE A 477 10.43 -5.25 -32.27
C ILE A 477 9.28 -4.41 -32.84
N ILE A 478 8.16 -4.27 -32.13
CA ILE A 478 7.03 -3.44 -32.57
C ILE A 478 7.09 -2.04 -31.94
N VAL A 479 7.46 -1.97 -30.66
CA VAL A 479 7.44 -0.79 -29.80
C VAL A 479 8.78 -0.67 -29.08
N THR A 480 9.36 0.53 -29.04
CA THR A 480 10.59 0.80 -28.27
C THR A 480 10.28 0.83 -26.77
N ALA A 481 11.24 0.45 -25.91
CA ALA A 481 11.07 0.53 -24.46
C ALA A 481 10.68 1.95 -24.01
N ASP A 482 11.33 2.98 -24.57
CA ASP A 482 10.98 4.40 -24.33
C ASP A 482 9.52 4.75 -24.68
N SER A 483 8.96 4.12 -25.73
CA SER A 483 7.56 4.32 -26.12
C SER A 483 6.63 3.51 -25.23
N ALA A 484 7.01 2.29 -24.84
CA ALA A 484 6.28 1.44 -23.90
C ALA A 484 6.13 2.07 -22.51
N GLN A 485 7.13 2.85 -22.07
CA GLN A 485 7.23 3.39 -20.71
C GLN A 485 6.85 4.87 -20.60
N HIS A 486 6.39 5.50 -21.68
CA HIS A 486 6.15 6.94 -21.71
C HIS A 486 4.94 7.35 -20.87
N GLY A 487 5.18 8.15 -19.82
CA GLY A 487 4.12 8.65 -18.95
C GLY A 487 3.66 7.68 -17.86
N ALA A 488 4.37 6.57 -17.66
CA ALA A 488 4.12 5.60 -16.60
C ALA A 488 4.61 6.09 -15.23
N THR A 489 4.03 5.55 -14.15
CA THR A 489 4.43 5.77 -12.76
C THR A 489 5.58 4.83 -12.37
N LEU A 490 5.50 3.58 -12.82
CA LEU A 490 6.48 2.51 -12.62
C LEU A 490 6.86 1.92 -13.98
N THR A 491 8.07 1.37 -14.07
CA THR A 491 8.62 0.88 -15.34
C THR A 491 9.49 -0.35 -15.12
N LYS A 492 9.26 -1.41 -15.90
CA LYS A 492 10.13 -2.58 -15.94
C LYS A 492 10.51 -2.93 -17.38
N THR A 493 11.79 -3.21 -17.61
CA THR A 493 12.29 -3.70 -18.90
C THR A 493 12.90 -5.08 -18.73
N VAL A 494 12.51 -6.02 -19.59
CA VAL A 494 13.22 -7.29 -19.77
C VAL A 494 14.09 -7.22 -21.04
N SER A 495 15.32 -7.71 -20.98
CA SER A 495 16.30 -7.58 -22.09
C SER A 495 16.70 -8.93 -22.68
N CYS A 496 16.79 -9.01 -24.01
CA CYS A 496 17.20 -10.20 -24.76
C CYS A 496 18.22 -9.83 -25.85
N ASP A 497 19.39 -10.46 -25.83
CA ASP A 497 20.49 -10.19 -26.77
C ASP A 497 20.59 -11.24 -27.90
N TYR A 498 20.75 -10.77 -29.14
CA TYR A 498 20.83 -11.59 -30.36
C TYR A 498 22.04 -11.23 -31.23
N GLN A 499 22.69 -12.24 -31.84
CA GLN A 499 23.94 -12.07 -32.59
C GLN A 499 23.69 -12.06 -34.11
N LEU A 500 24.03 -10.96 -34.79
CA LEU A 500 23.98 -10.89 -36.26
C LEU A 500 25.36 -10.94 -36.93
N ASN A 501 26.46 -10.95 -36.18
CA ASN A 501 27.80 -11.17 -36.74
C ASN A 501 28.12 -12.68 -36.85
N PRO A 502 28.22 -13.27 -38.06
CA PRO A 502 28.50 -14.70 -38.25
C PRO A 502 29.92 -15.10 -37.84
N ALA A 503 30.89 -14.17 -37.88
CA ALA A 503 32.25 -14.44 -37.43
C ALA A 503 32.32 -14.50 -35.89
N ARG A 504 31.59 -13.63 -35.19
CA ARG A 504 31.52 -13.68 -33.73
C ARG A 504 30.69 -14.88 -33.24
N GLY A 505 29.58 -15.23 -33.88
CA GLY A 505 28.81 -16.44 -33.53
C GLY A 505 29.62 -17.75 -33.58
N ALA A 506 30.59 -17.86 -34.51
CA ALA A 506 31.54 -18.96 -34.55
C ALA A 506 32.60 -18.91 -33.42
N GLY A 507 33.01 -17.71 -33.00
CA GLY A 507 33.90 -17.47 -31.87
C GLY A 507 33.23 -17.77 -30.53
N ASP A 508 32.02 -17.24 -30.30
CA ASP A 508 31.21 -17.46 -29.11
C ASP A 508 30.95 -18.96 -28.89
N PHE A 509 30.67 -19.72 -29.96
CA PHE A 509 30.54 -21.19 -29.92
C PHE A 509 31.85 -21.90 -29.54
N LEU A 510 33.00 -21.39 -30.00
CA LEU A 510 34.32 -21.92 -29.66
C LEU A 510 34.66 -21.64 -28.18
N ASP A 511 34.41 -20.43 -27.70
CA ASP A 511 34.63 -20.03 -26.32
C ASP A 511 33.71 -20.77 -25.35
N LEU A 512 32.44 -21.02 -25.73
CA LEU A 512 31.54 -21.90 -24.96
C LEU A 512 32.10 -23.32 -24.83
N ARG A 513 32.64 -23.85 -25.93
CA ARG A 513 33.23 -25.20 -25.99
C ARG A 513 34.54 -25.30 -25.21
N LEU A 514 35.28 -24.20 -25.09
CA LEU A 514 36.50 -24.05 -24.29
C LEU A 514 36.25 -23.62 -22.84
N ARG A 515 34.99 -23.33 -22.46
CA ARG A 515 34.58 -22.77 -21.14
C ARG A 515 35.17 -21.39 -20.84
N LEU A 516 35.47 -20.60 -21.88
CA LEU A 516 35.95 -19.22 -21.77
C LEU A 516 34.80 -18.20 -21.69
N ALA A 517 33.62 -18.56 -22.20
CA ALA A 517 32.37 -17.81 -22.05
C ALA A 517 31.28 -18.72 -21.41
N SER A 518 30.34 -18.13 -20.67
CA SER A 518 29.17 -18.87 -20.17
C SER A 518 28.03 -18.87 -21.20
N LYS A 519 27.08 -19.80 -21.06
CA LYS A 519 25.86 -19.81 -21.90
C LYS A 519 24.95 -18.59 -21.69
N ALA A 520 25.13 -17.83 -20.60
CA ALA A 520 24.40 -16.58 -20.38
C ALA A 520 24.97 -15.42 -21.22
N ASP A 521 26.25 -15.47 -21.57
CA ASP A 521 26.98 -14.37 -22.22
C ASP A 521 26.90 -14.43 -23.76
N ILE A 522 26.21 -15.43 -24.32
CA ILE A 522 26.12 -15.67 -25.76
C ILE A 522 24.76 -15.23 -26.29
N ALA A 523 24.80 -14.22 -27.14
CA ALA A 523 23.64 -13.69 -27.83
C ALA A 523 23.05 -14.73 -28.81
N GLN A 524 21.73 -14.83 -28.86
CA GLN A 524 21.02 -15.96 -29.49
C GLN A 524 20.89 -15.84 -31.02
N GLU A 525 20.49 -16.94 -31.66
CA GLU A 525 20.10 -17.01 -33.09
C GLU A 525 19.08 -15.93 -33.47
N PRO A 526 19.30 -15.11 -34.52
CA PRO A 526 18.47 -13.93 -34.83
C PRO A 526 16.97 -14.18 -34.94
N LEU A 527 16.56 -15.33 -35.46
CA LEU A 527 15.14 -15.65 -35.67
C LEU A 527 14.38 -15.88 -34.35
N LYS A 528 15.08 -16.22 -33.26
CA LYS A 528 14.45 -16.38 -31.93
C LYS A 528 13.96 -15.06 -31.32
N ALA A 529 14.36 -13.91 -31.87
CA ALA A 529 13.88 -12.60 -31.43
C ALA A 529 12.37 -12.41 -31.69
N PHE A 530 11.76 -13.23 -32.53
CA PHE A 530 10.33 -13.18 -32.91
C PHE A 530 9.49 -14.29 -32.25
N THR A 531 10.06 -15.02 -31.30
CA THR A 531 9.40 -16.11 -30.56
C THR A 531 9.91 -16.20 -29.10
N GLY A 532 10.42 -15.10 -28.56
CA GLY A 532 11.13 -15.04 -27.28
C GLY A 532 10.46 -14.11 -26.28
N ALA A 533 10.86 -14.18 -25.01
CA ALA A 533 10.23 -13.43 -23.91
C ALA A 533 10.21 -11.90 -24.07
N CYS A 534 11.07 -11.34 -24.94
CA CYS A 534 11.11 -9.91 -25.25
C CYS A 534 10.34 -9.52 -26.53
N PHE A 535 9.71 -10.46 -27.24
CA PHE A 535 8.95 -10.15 -28.46
C PHE A 535 7.54 -9.65 -28.12
N HIS A 536 7.06 -8.63 -28.84
CA HIS A 536 5.85 -7.89 -28.53
C HIS A 536 4.61 -8.74 -28.19
N VAL A 537 4.30 -9.77 -28.97
CA VAL A 537 3.11 -10.64 -28.73
C VAL A 537 3.35 -11.74 -27.69
N ASP A 538 4.61 -11.99 -27.34
CA ASP A 538 5.03 -13.04 -26.42
C ASP A 538 5.39 -12.51 -25.00
N LEU A 539 5.33 -11.18 -24.77
CA LEU A 539 5.65 -10.55 -23.48
C LEU A 539 4.87 -11.16 -22.30
N MET A 540 3.60 -11.53 -22.53
CA MET A 540 2.67 -12.12 -21.56
C MET A 540 2.96 -13.60 -21.25
N ARG A 541 3.92 -14.21 -21.98
CA ARG A 541 4.45 -15.56 -21.74
C ARG A 541 5.82 -15.54 -21.04
N GLY A 542 6.43 -14.36 -20.94
CA GLY A 542 7.72 -14.15 -20.28
C GLY A 542 7.59 -14.12 -18.75
N ILE A 543 8.21 -15.08 -18.07
CA ILE A 543 8.09 -15.21 -16.61
C ILE A 543 8.49 -13.94 -15.84
N GLU A 544 9.48 -13.19 -16.34
CA GLU A 544 9.97 -11.95 -15.73
C GLU A 544 8.92 -10.84 -15.70
N LEU A 545 8.23 -10.58 -16.82
CA LEU A 545 7.20 -9.54 -16.89
C LEU A 545 5.89 -10.00 -16.26
N THR A 546 5.53 -11.28 -16.38
CA THR A 546 4.32 -11.81 -15.74
C THR A 546 4.40 -11.81 -14.22
N ASN A 547 5.59 -12.03 -13.65
CA ASN A 547 5.80 -11.89 -12.21
C ASN A 547 5.74 -10.43 -11.75
N GLU A 548 6.18 -9.47 -12.58
CA GLU A 548 6.02 -8.04 -12.28
C GLU A 548 4.54 -7.65 -12.26
N ALA A 549 3.79 -8.04 -13.29
CA ALA A 549 2.35 -7.81 -13.38
C ALA A 549 1.58 -8.48 -12.21
N LEU A 550 1.98 -9.71 -11.84
CA LEU A 550 1.45 -10.38 -10.65
C LEU A 550 1.75 -9.60 -9.37
N GLY A 551 2.97 -9.06 -9.24
CA GLY A 551 3.37 -8.17 -8.16
C GLY A 551 2.48 -6.93 -8.07
N ALA A 552 2.39 -6.14 -9.14
CA ALA A 552 1.57 -4.92 -9.18
C ALA A 552 0.08 -5.18 -8.84
N VAL A 553 -0.51 -6.27 -9.34
CA VAL A 553 -1.89 -6.66 -9.00
C VAL A 553 -1.99 -7.13 -7.54
N ALA A 554 -1.05 -7.92 -7.05
CA ALA A 554 -1.06 -8.41 -5.66
C ALA A 554 -0.82 -7.28 -4.65
N ASP A 555 0.08 -6.34 -4.96
CA ASP A 555 0.42 -5.20 -4.12
C ASP A 555 -0.79 -4.25 -3.99
N ASP A 556 -1.47 -3.91 -5.09
CA ASP A 556 -2.72 -3.14 -5.08
C ASP A 556 -3.84 -3.85 -4.30
N LEU A 557 -3.95 -5.18 -4.39
CA LEU A 557 -4.90 -5.95 -3.57
C LEU A 557 -4.49 -5.99 -2.09
N SER A 558 -3.19 -5.99 -1.79
CA SER A 558 -2.65 -5.97 -0.43
C SER A 558 -2.84 -4.63 0.25
N SER A 559 -2.69 -3.50 -0.47
CA SER A 559 -2.93 -2.14 0.03
C SER A 559 -4.40 -1.82 0.28
N ARG A 560 -5.30 -2.79 0.08
CA ARG A 560 -6.73 -2.72 0.44
C ARG A 560 -7.07 -3.54 1.69
N GLN A 561 -6.12 -4.32 2.22
CA GLN A 561 -6.35 -5.17 3.39
C GLN A 561 -6.25 -4.35 4.68
N PRO A 562 -7.14 -4.58 5.67
CA PRO A 562 -7.09 -3.84 6.92
C PRO A 562 -5.80 -4.14 7.67
N VAL A 563 -5.18 -3.12 8.25
CA VAL A 563 -4.03 -3.26 9.13
C VAL A 563 -4.39 -4.18 10.30
N THR A 564 -3.51 -5.15 10.58
CA THR A 564 -3.63 -6.05 11.73
C THR A 564 -2.52 -5.78 12.75
N ALA A 565 -2.72 -6.25 13.98
CA ALA A 565 -1.70 -6.20 15.03
C ALA A 565 -0.39 -6.92 14.64
N ALA A 566 -0.46 -7.91 13.72
CA ALA A 566 0.70 -8.64 13.25
C ALA A 566 1.54 -7.81 12.27
N ASP A 567 0.89 -7.06 11.37
CA ASP A 567 1.58 -6.21 10.38
C ASP A 567 2.39 -5.11 11.08
N LEU A 568 1.85 -4.58 12.19
CA LEU A 568 2.48 -3.53 12.99
C LEU A 568 3.80 -3.97 13.63
N LEU A 569 4.04 -5.28 13.83
CA LEU A 569 5.33 -5.82 14.29
C LEU A 569 6.50 -5.55 13.32
N SER A 570 6.19 -5.16 12.08
CA SER A 570 7.14 -4.74 11.04
C SER A 570 6.81 -3.36 10.45
N ALA A 571 6.05 -2.52 11.17
CA ALA A 571 5.72 -1.17 10.71
C ALA A 571 6.94 -0.22 10.72
N PRO A 572 6.94 0.82 9.86
CA PRO A 572 7.85 1.95 9.98
C PRO A 572 7.48 2.86 11.15
N VAL A 573 8.47 3.37 11.88
CA VAL A 573 8.30 4.31 12.99
C VAL A 573 8.97 5.66 12.68
N PRO A 574 8.43 6.77 13.22
CA PRO A 574 8.98 8.11 12.98
C PRO A 574 10.33 8.31 13.66
N ALA A 575 11.06 9.34 13.24
CA ALA A 575 12.19 9.88 14.00
C ALA A 575 11.64 10.63 15.23
N ALA A 576 11.85 10.09 16.42
CA ALA A 576 11.33 10.62 17.69
C ALA A 576 12.12 10.04 18.88
N CYS A 577 12.01 10.64 20.07
CA CYS A 577 12.78 10.26 21.27
C CYS A 577 14.31 10.16 21.03
N GLU A 578 14.86 11.06 20.23
CA GLU A 578 16.28 11.07 19.78
C GLU A 578 16.72 9.88 18.90
N HIS A 579 15.77 9.04 18.45
CA HIS A 579 16.01 7.96 17.48
C HIS A 579 15.68 8.38 16.05
N ASP A 580 16.45 7.85 15.10
CA ASP A 580 16.15 7.97 13.67
C ASP A 580 14.90 7.18 13.28
N ALA A 581 14.24 7.62 12.20
CA ALA A 581 13.14 6.86 11.59
C ALA A 581 13.65 5.51 11.05
N GLY A 582 12.84 4.47 11.18
CA GLY A 582 13.24 3.12 10.77
C GLY A 582 12.07 2.15 10.72
N THR A 583 12.36 0.85 10.68
CA THR A 583 11.34 -0.21 10.61
C THR A 583 11.48 -1.16 11.79
N LEU A 584 10.37 -1.48 12.43
CA LEU A 584 10.32 -2.41 13.55
C LEU A 584 10.68 -3.83 13.10
N THR A 585 11.25 -4.61 14.01
CA THR A 585 11.50 -6.05 13.85
C THR A 585 10.96 -6.76 15.08
N GLY A 586 9.83 -7.45 14.93
CA GLY A 586 9.11 -8.02 16.07
C GLY A 586 8.54 -6.94 17.02
N GLY A 587 8.24 -5.76 16.48
CA GLY A 587 7.68 -4.61 17.20
C GLY A 587 8.68 -3.75 17.97
N ARG A 588 9.99 -3.97 17.80
CA ARG A 588 11.07 -3.14 18.36
C ARG A 588 11.97 -2.58 17.25
N LEU A 589 12.41 -1.32 17.37
CA LEU A 589 13.35 -0.73 16.42
C LEU A 589 14.76 -1.30 16.68
N ALA A 590 15.32 -1.95 15.66
CA ALA A 590 16.63 -2.58 15.76
C ALA A 590 17.78 -1.56 15.67
N GLY A 591 18.91 -1.85 16.32
CA GLY A 591 20.15 -1.06 16.22
C GLY A 591 20.37 -0.03 17.31
N ILE A 592 19.38 0.25 18.17
CA ILE A 592 19.53 1.13 19.34
C ILE A 592 20.35 0.40 20.42
N PRO A 593 21.48 0.97 20.91
CA PRO A 593 22.20 0.45 22.07
C PRO A 593 21.35 0.52 23.33
N ALA A 594 21.38 -0.50 24.20
CA ALA A 594 20.55 -0.56 25.40
C ALA A 594 20.73 0.61 26.38
N ASN A 595 21.88 1.30 26.33
CA ASN A 595 22.16 2.50 27.13
C ASN A 595 21.67 3.81 26.49
N HIS A 596 21.12 3.77 25.27
CA HIS A 596 20.48 4.89 24.56
C HIS A 596 18.95 4.74 24.50
N GLY A 597 18.37 3.78 25.23
CA GLY A 597 16.92 3.60 25.35
C GLY A 597 16.29 2.67 24.30
N SER A 598 15.05 2.95 23.90
CA SER A 598 14.27 2.12 22.99
C SER A 598 13.22 2.90 22.17
N MET A 599 12.68 2.23 21.15
CA MET A 599 11.51 2.64 20.35
C MET A 599 10.75 1.36 19.98
N GLU A 600 9.51 1.20 20.45
CA GLU A 600 8.75 -0.06 20.36
C GLU A 600 7.23 0.13 20.47
N LEU A 601 6.47 -0.90 20.10
CA LEU A 601 5.02 -0.95 20.32
C LEU A 601 4.73 -1.16 21.81
N ALA A 602 4.02 -0.22 22.43
CA ALA A 602 3.81 -0.21 23.88
C ALA A 602 3.07 -1.47 24.41
N TRP A 603 2.25 -2.13 23.58
CA TRP A 603 1.57 -3.38 23.98
C TRP A 603 2.50 -4.59 24.09
N LEU A 604 3.78 -4.49 23.72
CA LEU A 604 4.75 -5.56 23.92
C LEU A 604 5.39 -5.53 25.31
N ASP A 605 5.31 -4.41 26.03
CA ASP A 605 5.76 -4.33 27.42
C ASP A 605 4.66 -4.82 28.38
N GLY A 606 5.05 -5.51 29.45
CA GLY A 606 4.14 -6.13 30.42
C GLY A 606 3.24 -7.28 29.91
N GLY A 607 3.15 -7.50 28.60
CA GLY A 607 2.29 -8.49 27.94
C GLY A 607 1.28 -7.84 26.98
N GLN A 608 0.77 -8.60 26.00
CA GLN A 608 -0.07 -8.10 24.90
C GLN A 608 -1.33 -7.33 25.37
N ARG A 609 -1.21 -6.00 25.52
CA ARG A 609 -2.31 -5.08 25.85
C ARG A 609 -3.04 -4.60 24.60
N SER A 610 -4.13 -5.27 24.24
CA SER A 610 -4.97 -4.88 23.10
C SER A 610 -5.55 -3.46 23.22
N ASP A 611 -5.68 -2.91 24.43
CA ASP A 611 -6.15 -1.54 24.66
C ASP A 611 -5.22 -0.46 24.09
N LEU A 612 -3.97 -0.77 23.74
CA LEU A 612 -3.01 0.18 23.16
C LEU A 612 -3.02 0.16 21.61
N LEU A 613 -4.06 -0.44 21.03
CA LEU A 613 -4.29 -0.56 19.59
C LEU A 613 -5.76 -0.33 19.26
N ALA A 614 -6.05 0.70 18.47
CA ALA A 614 -7.35 0.90 17.85
C ALA A 614 -7.28 0.51 16.35
N LEU A 615 -8.23 -0.30 15.88
CA LEU A 615 -8.38 -0.67 14.47
C LEU A 615 -9.70 -0.09 13.92
N GLY A 616 -9.67 0.51 12.73
CA GLY A 616 -10.82 1.15 12.09
C GLY A 616 -10.40 2.08 10.95
N ASP A 617 -11.34 2.61 10.18
CA ASP A 617 -11.05 3.55 9.08
C ASP A 617 -10.76 4.95 9.64
N LEU A 618 -9.50 5.41 9.61
CA LEU A 618 -9.05 6.66 10.24
C LEU A 618 -8.87 7.79 9.23
N ASN A 619 -8.64 7.46 7.95
CA ASN A 619 -8.43 8.42 6.88
C ASN A 619 -9.69 8.68 6.00
N GLY A 620 -10.70 7.80 6.06
CA GLY A 620 -11.96 7.87 5.31
C GLY A 620 -11.96 7.20 3.93
N ASP A 621 -10.97 6.37 3.59
CA ASP A 621 -10.84 5.69 2.29
C ASP A 621 -11.62 4.36 2.19
N GLY A 622 -12.18 3.87 3.31
CA GLY A 622 -12.95 2.64 3.38
C GLY A 622 -12.12 1.36 3.55
N TYR A 623 -10.81 1.47 3.76
CA TYR A 623 -9.93 0.41 4.21
C TYR A 623 -9.76 0.46 5.75
N GLY A 624 -9.11 -0.55 6.32
CA GLY A 624 -8.91 -0.61 7.77
C GLY A 624 -7.54 -0.05 8.13
N ASP A 625 -7.53 1.09 8.81
CA ASP A 625 -6.32 1.68 9.39
C ASP A 625 -6.10 1.16 10.83
N ALA A 626 -4.97 1.56 11.42
CA ALA A 626 -4.67 1.35 12.83
C ALA A 626 -4.14 2.61 13.50
N ALA A 627 -4.41 2.76 14.79
CA ALA A 627 -3.69 3.66 15.68
C ALA A 627 -3.03 2.85 16.79
N ALA A 628 -1.71 3.00 16.94
CA ALA A 628 -0.91 2.26 17.89
C ALA A 628 -0.13 3.22 18.80
N THR A 629 -0.05 2.87 20.08
CA THR A 629 0.87 3.52 21.02
C THR A 629 2.31 3.04 20.78
N LEU A 630 3.24 3.98 20.61
CA LEU A 630 4.68 3.74 20.59
C LEU A 630 5.28 4.21 21.91
N ALA A 631 5.96 3.31 22.61
CA ALA A 631 6.81 3.63 23.74
C ALA A 631 8.22 3.94 23.20
N CYS A 632 8.80 5.06 23.62
CA CYS A 632 10.19 5.37 23.32
C CYS A 632 10.88 6.13 24.45
N ASN A 633 12.21 6.14 24.45
CA ASN A 633 13.04 6.89 25.39
C ASN A 633 14.49 6.96 24.88
N ALA A 634 15.25 7.97 25.31
CA ALA A 634 16.69 8.13 25.02
C ALA A 634 17.61 7.46 26.07
N GLY A 635 17.05 6.66 26.98
CA GLY A 635 17.75 6.03 28.09
C GLY A 635 17.77 6.88 29.37
N GLY A 636 17.62 6.21 30.52
CA GLY A 636 17.73 6.83 31.86
C GLY A 636 16.47 7.50 32.41
N VAL A 637 15.54 7.94 31.55
CA VAL A 637 14.21 8.46 31.93
C VAL A 637 13.15 7.95 30.95
N ALA A 638 11.91 7.79 31.40
CA ALA A 638 10.77 7.59 30.50
C ALA A 638 10.49 8.88 29.71
N TRP A 639 9.91 8.77 28.52
CA TRP A 639 9.48 9.91 27.70
C TRP A 639 7.98 9.80 27.43
N PRO A 640 7.29 10.86 26.97
CA PRO A 640 5.87 10.78 26.60
C PRO A 640 5.66 9.79 25.46
N GLU A 641 4.70 8.87 25.61
CA GLU A 641 4.34 7.96 24.53
C GLU A 641 3.77 8.71 23.31
N LEU A 642 3.96 8.12 22.14
CA LEU A 642 3.46 8.63 20.87
C LEU A 642 2.23 7.83 20.45
N VAL A 643 1.25 8.48 19.83
CA VAL A 643 0.18 7.78 19.10
C VAL A 643 0.44 7.94 17.60
N ALA A 644 0.65 6.81 16.92
CA ALA A 644 0.94 6.74 15.49
C ALA A 644 -0.22 6.10 14.72
N PHE A 645 -0.61 6.71 13.61
CA PHE A 645 -1.66 6.21 12.71
C PHE A 645 -1.04 5.53 11.49
N TYR A 646 -1.63 4.43 11.03
CA TYR A 646 -1.13 3.57 9.95
C TYR A 646 -2.23 3.20 8.98
N THR A 647 -1.96 3.29 7.68
CA THR A 647 -2.83 2.76 6.62
C THR A 647 -2.43 1.34 6.23
N PRO A 648 -3.23 0.60 5.43
CA PRO A 648 -2.81 -0.67 4.82
C PRO A 648 -1.37 -0.64 4.25
N GLY A 649 -0.70 -1.79 4.24
CA GLY A 649 0.74 -1.86 3.93
C GLY A 649 1.64 -1.45 5.12
N PRO A 650 1.16 -1.63 6.36
CA PRO A 650 1.31 -0.70 7.49
C PRO A 650 2.10 0.59 7.20
N HIS A 651 1.60 1.46 6.31
CA HIS A 651 2.30 2.72 6.02
C HIS A 651 1.98 3.76 7.11
N LEU A 652 3.02 4.36 7.70
CA LEU A 652 2.87 5.41 8.72
C LEU A 652 2.23 6.66 8.09
N LEU A 653 1.00 6.95 8.49
CA LEU A 653 0.24 8.12 8.05
C LEU A 653 0.70 9.40 8.77
N GLY A 654 1.00 9.27 10.07
CA GLY A 654 1.48 10.35 10.92
C GLY A 654 1.50 9.95 12.39
N TYR A 655 2.01 10.81 13.26
CA TYR A 655 2.05 10.58 14.71
C TYR A 655 1.86 11.89 15.48
N VAL A 656 1.60 11.77 16.79
CA VAL A 656 1.56 12.88 17.75
C VAL A 656 2.22 12.43 19.06
N SER A 657 2.99 13.32 19.69
CA SER A 657 3.45 13.11 21.07
C SER A 657 2.36 13.56 22.04
N LEU A 658 2.05 12.74 23.04
CA LEU A 658 1.04 13.09 24.03
C LEU A 658 1.49 14.24 24.95
N GLY A 659 2.80 14.47 25.08
CA GLY A 659 3.37 15.63 25.78
C GLY A 659 3.05 16.98 25.10
N ASP A 660 2.72 16.99 23.80
CA ASP A 660 2.32 18.21 23.07
C ASP A 660 0.84 18.60 23.32
N ILE A 661 0.02 17.68 23.86
CA ILE A 661 -1.43 17.86 24.01
C ILE A 661 -1.77 18.27 25.45
N ASN A 662 -1.87 19.57 25.70
CA ASN A 662 -2.07 20.14 27.03
C ASN A 662 -3.34 20.98 27.14
N ALA A 663 -4.02 20.87 28.29
CA ALA A 663 -5.14 21.77 28.62
C ALA A 663 -4.65 23.20 28.87
N PRO A 664 -5.49 24.23 28.61
CA PRO A 664 -5.11 25.62 28.84
C PRO A 664 -4.60 25.88 30.26
N GLY A 665 -3.39 26.45 30.35
CA GLY A 665 -2.76 26.78 31.63
C GLY A 665 -1.94 25.65 32.28
N ARG A 666 -1.76 24.50 31.62
CA ARG A 666 -0.88 23.42 32.08
C ARG A 666 0.40 23.30 31.23
N GLN A 667 1.48 22.84 31.85
CA GLN A 667 2.75 22.57 31.18
C GLN A 667 2.73 21.23 30.43
N PRO A 668 3.60 21.05 29.41
CA PRO A 668 3.88 19.75 28.81
C PRO A 668 4.27 18.70 29.85
N GLY A 669 3.61 17.56 29.81
CA GLY A 669 3.93 16.43 30.66
C GLY A 669 5.22 15.71 30.24
N GLU A 670 6.13 15.47 31.19
CA GLU A 670 7.42 14.81 30.94
C GLU A 670 7.30 13.29 30.73
N HIS A 671 6.20 12.69 31.18
CA HIS A 671 5.82 11.29 30.97
C HIS A 671 4.34 11.22 30.56
N ALA A 672 3.96 10.33 29.66
CA ALA A 672 2.57 10.16 29.25
C ALA A 672 2.29 8.69 29.00
N ASP A 673 1.49 8.07 29.88
CA ASP A 673 1.20 6.63 29.87
C ASP A 673 -0.21 6.38 29.32
N VAL A 674 -0.34 5.70 28.19
CA VAL A 674 -1.64 5.39 27.58
C VAL A 674 -2.34 4.26 28.34
N TYR A 675 -3.59 4.55 28.70
CA TYR A 675 -4.52 3.58 29.27
C TYR A 675 -5.30 2.85 28.17
N GLN A 676 -5.87 3.59 27.22
CA GLN A 676 -6.64 3.03 26.12
C GLN A 676 -6.62 3.92 24.87
N LEU A 677 -6.57 3.27 23.71
CA LEU A 677 -6.97 3.80 22.40
C LEU A 677 -8.26 3.08 21.97
N ARG A 678 -9.30 3.84 21.61
CA ARG A 678 -10.59 3.29 21.17
C ARG A 678 -11.04 3.95 19.87
N TYR A 679 -11.21 3.17 18.81
CA TYR A 679 -11.76 3.68 17.54
C TYR A 679 -13.23 4.13 17.72
N ASP A 680 -13.55 5.32 17.24
CA ASP A 680 -14.91 5.86 17.16
C ASP A 680 -15.09 6.72 15.90
N ASN A 681 -15.75 6.15 14.88
CA ASN A 681 -16.27 6.86 13.71
C ASN A 681 -15.26 7.81 13.01
N GLY A 682 -14.15 7.28 12.47
CA GLY A 682 -13.11 8.10 11.85
C GLY A 682 -12.31 8.94 12.86
N ALA A 683 -12.14 8.44 14.08
CA ALA A 683 -11.32 9.03 15.14
C ALA A 683 -10.84 7.96 16.12
N VAL A 684 -9.92 8.35 17.00
CA VAL A 684 -9.49 7.56 18.15
C VAL A 684 -9.75 8.36 19.41
N VAL A 685 -10.53 7.81 20.34
CA VAL A 685 -10.54 8.32 21.72
C VAL A 685 -9.31 7.76 22.42
N ALA A 686 -8.41 8.66 22.80
CA ALA A 686 -7.21 8.35 23.56
C ALA A 686 -7.40 8.75 25.02
N GLU A 687 -7.02 7.85 25.92
CA GLU A 687 -7.08 8.00 27.38
C GLU A 687 -5.67 7.76 27.93
N TRP A 688 -5.05 8.76 28.57
CA TRP A 688 -3.67 8.68 29.09
C TRP A 688 -3.50 9.46 30.40
N SER A 689 -2.53 9.07 31.24
CA SER A 689 -2.13 9.85 32.41
C SER A 689 -0.79 10.54 32.19
N THR A 690 -0.54 11.63 32.92
CA THR A 690 0.71 12.40 32.86
C THR A 690 0.96 13.11 34.20
N PRO A 691 2.18 13.56 34.53
CA PRO A 691 2.43 14.37 35.72
C PRO A 691 1.66 15.71 35.71
N GLU A 692 1.27 16.18 36.89
CA GLU A 692 0.79 17.55 37.12
C GLU A 692 1.86 18.40 37.81
N ASP A 693 1.76 19.74 37.68
CA ASP A 693 2.59 20.68 38.43
C ASP A 693 2.64 20.32 39.93
N GLY A 694 3.87 20.15 40.45
CA GLY A 694 4.15 19.76 41.83
C GLY A 694 4.21 18.25 42.10
N ASP A 695 3.95 17.38 41.12
CA ASP A 695 4.13 15.94 41.30
C ASP A 695 5.63 15.57 41.47
N PRO A 696 6.00 14.66 42.40
CA PRO A 696 7.30 13.99 42.35
C PRO A 696 7.49 13.18 41.06
N GLY A 697 8.74 13.14 40.58
CA GLY A 697 9.10 12.51 39.31
C GLY A 697 8.62 11.06 39.19
N ALA A 698 8.13 10.70 37.99
CA ALA A 698 7.47 9.43 37.68
C ALA A 698 6.08 9.18 38.35
N MET A 699 5.43 10.20 38.94
CA MET A 699 3.99 10.12 39.23
C MET A 699 3.14 10.78 38.13
N SER A 700 2.09 10.08 37.70
CA SER A 700 1.14 10.57 36.70
C SER A 700 -0.23 10.85 37.35
N SER A 701 -0.41 12.00 38.02
CA SER A 701 -1.68 12.36 38.67
C SER A 701 -2.76 12.80 37.67
N LEU A 702 -2.41 13.63 36.69
CA LEU A 702 -3.33 14.21 35.71
C LEU A 702 -3.83 13.15 34.72
N ASP A 703 -5.14 13.10 34.49
CA ASP A 703 -5.76 12.23 33.49
C ASP A 703 -6.32 13.03 32.31
N TYR A 704 -5.96 12.62 31.10
CA TYR A 704 -6.45 13.21 29.86
C TYR A 704 -7.32 12.24 29.06
N THR A 705 -8.40 12.77 28.49
CA THR A 705 -9.15 12.14 27.40
C THR A 705 -9.20 13.10 26.22
N ALA A 706 -8.90 12.63 25.02
CA ALA A 706 -9.05 13.42 23.79
C ALA A 706 -9.55 12.57 22.61
N THR A 707 -10.19 13.23 21.64
CA THR A 707 -10.50 12.67 20.33
C THR A 707 -9.39 13.05 19.35
N LEU A 708 -8.60 12.08 18.91
CA LEU A 708 -7.56 12.22 17.89
C LEU A 708 -8.13 11.96 16.50
N ARG A 709 -7.89 12.86 15.55
CA ARG A 709 -8.34 12.73 14.15
C ARG A 709 -7.26 13.09 13.13
N TRP A 710 -7.19 12.31 12.05
CA TRP A 710 -6.46 12.69 10.86
C TRP A 710 -7.18 13.83 10.13
N ASN A 711 -6.44 14.86 9.72
CA ASN A 711 -6.98 16.03 9.01
C ASN A 711 -6.50 16.14 7.55
N GLY A 712 -5.88 15.08 7.01
CA GLY A 712 -5.25 15.05 5.70
C GLY A 712 -3.74 15.34 5.69
N HIS A 713 -3.18 15.84 6.79
CA HIS A 713 -1.74 16.18 6.88
C HIS A 713 -1.11 15.98 8.28
N GLY A 714 -1.91 15.80 9.33
CA GLY A 714 -1.46 15.50 10.68
C GLY A 714 -2.58 14.96 11.56
N ILE A 715 -2.21 14.49 12.75
CA ILE A 715 -3.16 14.14 13.80
C ILE A 715 -3.51 15.41 14.58
N THR A 716 -4.80 15.63 14.83
CA THR A 716 -5.33 16.76 15.59
C THR A 716 -6.12 16.27 16.79
N ALA A 717 -5.95 16.90 17.95
CA ALA A 717 -6.69 16.60 19.16
C ALA A 717 -7.89 17.56 19.33
N ALA A 718 -9.04 16.99 19.66
CA ALA A 718 -10.28 17.70 19.98
C ALA A 718 -10.93 17.10 21.24
N ASN A 719 -11.93 17.78 21.80
CA ASN A 719 -12.66 17.34 23.01
C ASN A 719 -11.74 17.02 24.21
N LEU A 720 -10.60 17.74 24.32
CA LEU A 720 -9.62 17.52 25.38
C LEU A 720 -10.24 17.80 26.75
N SER A 721 -10.33 16.77 27.59
CA SER A 721 -10.76 16.85 28.98
C SER A 721 -9.60 16.47 29.90
N ALA A 722 -9.41 17.25 30.96
CA ALA A 722 -8.40 17.04 31.99
C ALA A 722 -9.09 16.76 33.33
N THR A 723 -8.74 15.67 34.00
CA THR A 723 -9.36 15.22 35.25
C THR A 723 -8.30 15.11 36.35
N THR A 724 -8.62 15.66 37.52
CA THR A 724 -7.74 15.70 38.70
C THR A 724 -8.50 15.36 39.98
N GLU A 725 -7.78 15.28 41.09
CA GLU A 725 -8.31 15.07 42.44
C GLU A 725 -9.33 16.13 42.88
N LEU A 726 -9.30 17.33 42.30
CA LEU A 726 -10.07 18.50 42.74
C LEU A 726 -11.59 18.25 42.69
N ALA A 727 -12.07 17.57 41.65
CA ALA A 727 -13.50 17.27 41.50
C ALA A 727 -13.99 16.33 42.63
N THR A 728 -13.21 15.29 42.93
CA THR A 728 -13.50 14.35 44.02
C THR A 728 -13.42 15.02 45.39
N ALA A 729 -12.40 15.85 45.63
CA ALA A 729 -12.27 16.61 46.87
C ALA A 729 -13.44 17.59 47.08
N ALA A 730 -13.83 18.33 46.04
CA ALA A 730 -14.95 19.26 46.09
C ALA A 730 -16.29 18.55 46.32
N GLN A 731 -16.52 17.39 45.69
CA GLN A 731 -17.72 16.59 45.91
C GLN A 731 -17.77 16.01 47.33
N PHE A 732 -16.67 15.40 47.80
CA PHE A 732 -16.59 14.88 49.18
C PHE A 732 -16.92 15.94 50.22
N VAL A 733 -16.34 17.15 50.09
CA VAL A 733 -16.63 18.29 50.97
C VAL A 733 -18.09 18.72 50.88
N THR A 734 -18.67 18.69 49.68
CA THR A 734 -20.09 19.02 49.44
C THR A 734 -21.01 18.00 50.11
N ASP A 735 -20.72 16.70 50.03
CA ASP A 735 -21.50 15.63 50.65
C ASP A 735 -21.45 15.74 52.18
N ILE A 736 -20.26 16.01 52.74
CA ILE A 736 -20.06 16.26 54.17
C ILE A 736 -20.86 17.48 54.66
N ARG A 737 -20.89 18.60 53.91
CA ARG A 737 -21.72 19.77 54.27
C ARG A 737 -23.22 19.47 54.28
N HIS A 738 -23.70 18.63 53.37
CA HIS A 738 -25.12 18.22 53.33
C HIS A 738 -25.47 17.15 54.37
N GLY A 739 -24.48 16.61 55.09
CA GLY A 739 -24.66 15.52 56.05
C GLY A 739 -24.80 14.14 55.40
N ASP A 740 -24.53 14.00 54.11
CA ASP A 740 -24.56 12.72 53.40
C ASP A 740 -23.22 11.98 53.57
N ALA A 741 -23.06 11.40 54.76
CA ALA A 741 -21.89 10.59 55.10
C ALA A 741 -21.77 9.33 54.20
N GLN A 742 -22.85 8.87 53.55
CA GLN A 742 -22.81 7.70 52.68
C GLN A 742 -22.26 8.04 51.29
N ALA A 743 -22.70 9.16 50.70
CA ALA A 743 -22.11 9.71 49.47
C ALA A 743 -20.62 10.03 49.68
N ALA A 744 -20.29 10.74 50.75
CA ALA A 744 -18.90 11.04 51.10
C ALA A 744 -18.03 9.77 51.28
N GLN A 745 -18.58 8.72 51.91
CA GLN A 745 -17.86 7.45 52.11
C GLN A 745 -17.60 6.70 50.79
N SER A 746 -18.34 6.97 49.71
CA SER A 746 -18.05 6.41 48.38
C SER A 746 -16.81 7.02 47.72
N LEU A 747 -16.41 8.22 48.17
CA LEU A 747 -15.27 8.99 47.66
C LEU A 747 -14.05 8.94 48.60
N SER A 748 -14.14 8.22 49.72
CA SER A 748 -13.11 8.20 50.76
C SER A 748 -12.70 6.79 51.18
N ALA A 749 -11.55 6.65 51.84
CA ALA A 749 -11.19 5.43 52.55
C ALA A 749 -12.16 5.20 53.74
N ALA A 750 -12.20 3.96 54.25
CA ALA A 750 -13.12 3.56 55.30
C ALA A 750 -12.96 4.42 56.57
N GLY A 751 -14.06 4.99 57.07
CA GLY A 751 -14.09 5.80 58.29
C GLY A 751 -13.75 7.28 58.09
N VAL A 752 -13.12 7.67 56.97
CA VAL A 752 -12.72 9.06 56.69
C VAL A 752 -13.94 10.00 56.59
N ALA A 753 -15.04 9.55 55.98
CA ALA A 753 -16.28 10.32 55.93
C ALA A 753 -16.93 10.52 57.32
N ALA A 754 -16.82 9.52 58.21
CA ALA A 754 -17.32 9.63 59.58
C ALA A 754 -16.44 10.61 60.40
N GLU A 755 -15.12 10.56 60.22
CA GLU A 755 -14.17 11.51 60.81
C GLU A 755 -14.45 12.94 60.32
N ALA A 756 -14.64 13.15 59.01
CA ALA A 756 -15.02 14.45 58.44
C ALA A 756 -16.32 14.99 59.05
N ALA A 757 -17.36 14.15 59.16
CA ALA A 757 -18.63 14.54 59.76
C ALA A 757 -18.50 14.85 61.26
N ASN A 758 -17.61 14.16 61.98
CA ASN A 758 -17.29 14.48 63.38
C ASN A 758 -16.62 15.86 63.48
N GLN A 759 -15.60 16.10 62.65
CA GLN A 759 -14.87 17.37 62.64
C GLN A 759 -15.74 18.55 62.19
N LEU A 760 -16.65 18.37 61.23
CA LEU A 760 -17.64 19.39 60.84
C LEU A 760 -18.54 19.80 62.02
N ARG A 761 -18.98 18.85 62.86
CA ARG A 761 -19.79 19.16 64.05
C ARG A 761 -19.00 19.90 65.12
N SER A 762 -17.69 19.68 65.19
CA SER A 762 -16.79 20.39 66.11
C SER A 762 -16.35 21.76 65.59
N TYR A 763 -16.24 21.93 64.27
CA TYR A 763 -15.75 23.12 63.59
C TYR A 763 -16.60 23.45 62.34
N PRO A 764 -17.84 23.98 62.51
CA PRO A 764 -18.79 24.18 61.40
C PRO A 764 -18.28 25.08 60.28
N ASP A 765 -17.41 26.04 60.61
CA ASP A 765 -16.87 27.02 59.65
C ASP A 765 -15.67 26.47 58.85
N ALA A 766 -15.02 25.40 59.30
CA ALA A 766 -13.77 24.90 58.71
C ALA A 766 -13.96 24.31 57.30
N PHE A 767 -15.14 23.75 57.02
CA PHE A 767 -15.43 23.10 55.74
C PHE A 767 -16.06 24.03 54.69
N GLN A 768 -16.25 25.33 54.96
CA GLN A 768 -17.05 26.22 54.11
C GLN A 768 -16.33 26.65 52.82
N ALA A 769 -15.00 26.70 52.81
CA ALA A 769 -14.22 27.05 51.63
C ALA A 769 -14.13 25.92 50.61
N THR A 770 -13.94 26.25 49.33
CA THR A 770 -13.63 25.26 48.27
C THR A 770 -12.19 24.76 48.42
N PRO A 771 -11.92 23.46 48.22
CA PRO A 771 -10.55 22.94 48.23
C PRO A 771 -9.72 23.54 47.10
N SER A 772 -8.43 23.73 47.35
CA SER A 772 -7.38 23.94 46.34
C SER A 772 -6.34 22.83 46.50
N CYS A 773 -5.93 22.18 45.41
CA CYS A 773 -5.11 20.96 45.48
C CYS A 773 -3.72 21.18 44.89
N TYR A 774 -2.73 20.52 45.51
CA TYR A 774 -1.30 20.72 45.26
C TYR A 774 -0.58 19.36 45.25
N GLY A 775 0.41 19.21 44.37
CA GLY A 775 1.38 18.12 44.46
C GLY A 775 2.41 18.37 45.56
N GLU A 776 3.07 17.31 46.04
CA GLU A 776 4.03 17.34 47.16
C GLU A 776 5.13 18.40 47.00
N ASN A 777 5.64 18.57 45.76
CA ASN A 777 6.71 19.50 45.41
C ASN A 777 6.22 20.87 44.91
N SER A 778 4.93 21.17 45.03
CA SER A 778 4.39 22.46 44.59
C SER A 778 4.93 23.61 45.45
N LEU A 779 5.50 24.62 44.78
CA LEU A 779 5.98 25.85 45.42
C LEU A 779 4.84 26.80 45.83
N ASP A 780 3.61 26.53 45.36
CA ASP A 780 2.43 27.36 45.61
C ASP A 780 1.64 26.94 46.86
N ILE A 781 2.10 25.90 47.58
CA ILE A 781 1.51 25.50 48.87
C ILE A 781 1.60 26.68 49.86
N PRO A 782 0.47 27.15 50.44
CA PRO A 782 0.47 28.27 51.37
C PRO A 782 1.40 28.04 52.57
N ALA A 783 2.12 29.08 52.99
CA ALA A 783 3.12 29.00 54.06
C ALA A 783 2.67 28.30 55.37
N PRO A 784 1.43 28.43 55.88
CA PRO A 784 1.00 27.70 57.08
C PRO A 784 0.83 26.19 56.85
N ALA A 785 0.65 25.75 55.60
CA ALA A 785 0.47 24.36 55.21
C ALA A 785 1.76 23.71 54.65
N ALA A 786 2.79 24.48 54.29
CA ALA A 786 4.05 23.97 53.73
C ALA A 786 4.79 22.98 54.66
N GLY A 787 4.53 23.04 55.97
CA GLY A 787 5.04 22.06 56.94
C GLY A 787 4.41 20.66 56.85
N LEU A 788 3.34 20.48 56.07
CA LEU A 788 2.70 19.18 55.86
C LEU A 788 3.52 18.29 54.91
N THR A 789 4.00 18.86 53.80
CA THR A 789 4.81 18.17 52.78
C THR A 789 6.31 18.17 53.08
N ALA A 790 6.76 19.00 54.03
CA ALA A 790 8.15 19.04 54.43
C ALA A 790 8.65 17.70 55.00
N ALA A 791 9.94 17.40 54.80
CA ALA A 791 10.58 16.21 55.37
C ALA A 791 10.43 16.18 56.90
N GLY A 792 9.74 15.16 57.42
CA GLY A 792 9.36 15.05 58.83
C GLY A 792 7.93 15.50 59.17
N GLY A 793 7.13 15.90 58.17
CA GLY A 793 5.69 16.17 58.30
C GLY A 793 4.86 14.92 58.66
N PRO A 794 3.53 15.05 58.80
CA PRO A 794 2.68 13.97 59.29
C PRO A 794 2.65 12.73 58.37
N GLN A 795 2.86 11.53 58.92
CA GLN A 795 2.91 10.28 58.14
C GLN A 795 1.65 9.97 57.32
N TRP A 796 0.49 10.51 57.70
CA TRP A 796 -0.76 10.33 56.95
C TRP A 796 -0.78 11.10 55.61
N ILE A 797 0.08 12.12 55.46
CA ILE A 797 0.28 12.87 54.21
C ILE A 797 1.49 12.39 53.40
N GLN A 798 2.51 11.79 54.03
CA GLN A 798 3.72 11.30 53.35
C GLN A 798 3.50 10.17 52.31
N ASN A 799 2.28 9.62 52.23
CA ASN A 799 1.87 8.64 51.21
C ASN A 799 0.69 9.15 50.35
N ALA A 800 0.44 10.47 50.37
CA ALA A 800 -0.57 11.14 49.57
C ALA A 800 0.05 11.56 48.24
N GLN A 801 -0.59 11.25 47.11
CA GLN A 801 -0.11 11.71 45.80
C GLN A 801 -0.38 13.20 45.59
N ARG A 802 -1.51 13.69 46.11
CA ARG A 802 -1.94 15.09 46.05
C ARG A 802 -2.57 15.49 47.39
N ILE A 803 -2.53 16.78 47.73
CA ILE A 803 -3.08 17.32 48.97
C ILE A 803 -4.04 18.46 48.64
N CYS A 804 -5.28 18.37 49.11
CA CYS A 804 -6.28 19.43 48.95
C CYS A 804 -6.47 20.19 50.25
N LEU A 805 -6.31 21.52 50.21
CA LEU A 805 -6.42 22.42 51.34
C LEU A 805 -7.70 23.27 51.20
N LEU A 806 -8.54 23.27 52.24
CA LEU A 806 -9.67 24.18 52.38
C LEU A 806 -9.29 25.26 53.42
N PRO A 807 -9.26 26.56 53.06
CA PRO A 807 -9.07 27.62 54.04
C PRO A 807 -10.13 27.58 55.15
N ALA A 808 -9.70 27.51 56.41
CA ALA A 808 -10.57 27.57 57.59
C ALA A 808 -10.49 28.96 58.23
N THR A 809 -11.63 29.51 58.65
CA THR A 809 -11.72 30.78 59.40
C THR A 809 -11.89 30.57 60.92
N ALA A 810 -11.74 29.34 61.39
CA ALA A 810 -11.96 28.97 62.78
C ALA A 810 -10.85 29.50 63.71
N THR A 811 -11.20 29.78 64.97
CA THR A 811 -10.24 30.24 65.99
C THR A 811 -9.21 29.16 66.32
N GLY A 812 -8.03 29.24 65.69
CA GLY A 812 -6.88 28.37 65.97
C GLY A 812 -6.56 27.34 64.89
N ALA A 813 -7.27 27.34 63.75
CA ALA A 813 -6.97 26.50 62.60
C ALA A 813 -6.94 27.33 61.31
N HIS A 814 -6.01 27.01 60.42
CA HIS A 814 -5.80 27.67 59.14
C HIS A 814 -6.41 26.90 57.96
N TYR A 815 -6.43 25.56 58.02
CA TYR A 815 -6.90 24.71 56.92
C TYR A 815 -7.60 23.43 57.40
N VAL A 816 -8.51 22.89 56.58
CA VAL A 816 -8.76 21.45 56.51
C VAL A 816 -7.87 20.89 55.39
N ALA A 817 -7.00 19.94 55.70
CA ALA A 817 -6.16 19.26 54.73
C ALA A 817 -6.70 17.85 54.45
N LEU A 818 -6.82 17.50 53.16
CA LEU A 818 -7.26 16.21 52.66
C LEU A 818 -6.11 15.54 51.89
N ALA A 819 -5.79 14.29 52.21
CA ALA A 819 -4.86 13.47 51.46
C ALA A 819 -5.60 12.74 50.31
N MET A 820 -5.11 12.84 49.09
CA MET A 820 -5.74 12.29 47.89
C MET A 820 -4.84 11.27 47.19
N ASN A 821 -5.38 10.07 46.94
CA ASN A 821 -4.70 9.02 46.14
C ASN A 821 -5.56 8.56 44.96
N LYS A 822 -4.91 8.40 43.82
CA LYS A 822 -5.48 7.88 42.58
C LYS A 822 -5.68 6.37 42.69
N GLN A 823 -6.84 5.89 42.25
CA GLN A 823 -7.29 4.50 42.28
C GLN A 823 -7.35 3.88 40.86
N GLY A 824 -6.81 4.58 39.87
CA GLY A 824 -6.85 4.27 38.45
C GLY A 824 -7.24 5.50 37.62
N PHE A 825 -7.35 5.32 36.30
CA PHE A 825 -7.75 6.39 35.38
C PHE A 825 -9.07 7.05 35.82
N GLN A 826 -9.03 8.38 35.94
CA GLN A 826 -10.10 9.30 36.37
C GLN A 826 -10.73 9.00 37.73
N ARG A 827 -10.08 8.20 38.59
CA ARG A 827 -10.63 7.80 39.89
C ARG A 827 -9.69 8.21 41.01
N TRP A 828 -10.21 9.03 41.91
CA TRP A 828 -9.52 9.55 43.09
C TRP A 828 -10.25 9.16 44.37
N GLN A 829 -9.53 9.15 45.49
CA GLN A 829 -10.08 8.85 46.81
C GLN A 829 -9.44 9.74 47.88
N VAL A 830 -10.27 10.25 48.80
CA VAL A 830 -9.81 10.91 50.04
C VAL A 830 -9.34 9.84 51.03
N THR A 831 -8.04 9.71 51.25
CA THR A 831 -7.47 8.64 52.09
C THR A 831 -7.41 8.98 53.57
N SER A 832 -7.29 10.26 53.90
CA SER A 832 -7.27 10.78 55.27
C SER A 832 -7.45 12.31 55.28
N LEU A 833 -7.70 12.87 56.46
CA LEU A 833 -7.87 14.32 56.65
C LEU A 833 -7.42 14.77 58.04
N ALA A 834 -7.11 16.07 58.17
CA ALA A 834 -6.95 16.74 59.45
C ALA A 834 -7.31 18.24 59.36
N ILE A 835 -7.57 18.84 60.51
CA ILE A 835 -7.59 20.30 60.70
C ILE A 835 -6.20 20.73 61.18
N VAL A 836 -5.66 21.81 60.60
CA VAL A 836 -4.28 22.32 60.78
C VAL A 836 -4.26 23.83 60.94
#